data_AF-A0A815I0P2-F1
#
_entry.id   AF-A0A815I0P2-F1
#
_cell.length_a   1.000
_cell.length_b   1.000
_cell.length_c   1.000
_cell.angle_alpha   90.00
_cell.angle_beta   90.00
_cell.angle_gamma   90.00
#
_symmetry.space_group_name_H-M   'P 1'
#
loop_
_entity.id
_entity.type
_entity.pdbx_description
1 polymer ?
#
loop_
_entity_poly.entity_id
_entity_poly.type
_entity_poly.pdbx_seq_one_letter_code
_entity_poly.pdbx_strand_id
1 'polypeptide(L)'
;MRQYIIDKHSKSSISLAEYPFIDDDPNLSHLGIHMFTWNDCIEMFMSDAFHRTHSIERNKQMITYFYSRCSMSEKIVGSTMSITRIPFLMDQNNRLQVIEDTYFPTDTIGDSGGMGCDESFLNKSIFNWLNEYQNHQIKQWLRKLGVTERTDLTFLHKTIIPNAAAHINQANAIDTIMKLFALFQKGTIGKEELSQLNTLKLLTTHGTLIPAERCYFSNSYDPRLPLEEYLKTVEDMFLSPNYLRNSIFCTGKEDLDEKRRFFSFMGVRENLFLIKCDTILATDKALQYGFCSNYLLTYSPNGRRMANAYSGLRTISFLQHTIGNFKFARIFWSTVLKNFNPHDLRQETRVFWHSNHGTPLPDYDYVKWLIENTKCIPTRLLTCESATETFLATKTIIELCGEYLPIAAISFTNETTGWLSFFNFRKSLLPKHYFNLLNKIRADEKSLNNNESRIQKIYGDLLESISSWSLSESEFVREQSKTLYLLSENNQWKLASELFVYVEDGGEHSSLNEAIPSLKLDFTNRNHSKLINLLELMNVKQIRMNDLILACLNSPPDDNLVKHLGDSLKTLSIHPTSLINKEIDDIHLFSVSSFSNSITAETMRLSERNRELRSLDLQITRLGEEIVYKYLKHKFKNYSDSVSIKWENEDKDANLPYDILLRDNKQTEFIEVQVTESNGNPYLNLSIRQIEEIFKHEQNYSIYRVYLAEQNIEILDNIRWRLKRRQRLTCRIAKTDLAVSCPVSSKVMK
;
A
#
# COMPACT_ATOMS: atom_id res chain seq x y z
N MET A 1 -24.36 -48.81 -57.16
CA MET A 1 -23.76 -49.89 -56.34
C MET A 1 -22.83 -50.78 -57.13
N ARG A 2 -23.31 -51.71 -57.99
CA ARG A 2 -22.44 -52.63 -58.75
C ARG A 2 -21.30 -51.91 -59.48
N GLN A 3 -21.62 -50.82 -60.18
CA GLN A 3 -20.61 -50.00 -60.86
C GLN A 3 -19.62 -49.34 -59.88
N TYR A 4 -20.10 -48.73 -58.79
CA TYR A 4 -19.25 -48.12 -57.76
C TYR A 4 -18.26 -49.12 -57.14
N ILE A 5 -18.70 -50.35 -56.84
CA ILE A 5 -17.83 -51.39 -56.27
C ILE A 5 -16.79 -51.86 -57.30
N ILE A 6 -17.18 -51.99 -58.58
CA ILE A 6 -16.27 -52.29 -59.69
C ILE A 6 -15.19 -51.20 -59.82
N ASP A 7 -15.60 -49.94 -59.77
CA ASP A 7 -14.71 -48.79 -59.90
C ASP A 7 -13.77 -48.66 -58.69
N LYS A 8 -14.29 -48.81 -57.45
CA LYS A 8 -13.51 -48.72 -56.19
C LYS A 8 -12.42 -49.79 -56.10
N HIS A 9 -12.68 -50.99 -56.62
CA HIS A 9 -11.73 -52.11 -56.53
C HIS A 9 -10.94 -52.38 -57.82
N SER A 10 -11.12 -51.58 -58.88
CA SER A 10 -10.38 -51.69 -60.15
C SER A 10 -10.38 -53.11 -60.75
N LYS A 11 -11.48 -53.87 -60.60
CA LYS A 11 -11.61 -55.26 -61.07
C LYS A 11 -12.65 -55.36 -62.18
N SER A 12 -12.29 -55.96 -63.30
CA SER A 12 -13.16 -56.13 -64.48
C SER A 12 -14.32 -57.12 -64.28
N SER A 13 -14.26 -57.98 -63.25
CA SER A 13 -15.36 -58.88 -62.88
C SER A 13 -15.43 -59.10 -61.38
N ILE A 14 -16.58 -58.77 -60.78
CA ILE A 14 -16.89 -59.02 -59.36
C ILE A 14 -18.13 -59.90 -59.30
N SER A 15 -18.05 -61.02 -58.56
CA SER A 15 -19.21 -61.85 -58.22
C SER A 15 -19.88 -61.26 -56.98
N LEU A 16 -21.06 -60.65 -57.15
CA LEU A 16 -21.84 -60.09 -56.06
C LEU A 16 -22.70 -61.20 -55.44
N ALA A 17 -22.67 -61.32 -54.11
CA ALA A 17 -23.62 -62.15 -53.38
C ALA A 17 -25.04 -61.59 -53.54
N GLU A 18 -26.04 -62.47 -53.45
CA GLU A 18 -27.47 -62.12 -53.57
C GLU A 18 -27.91 -61.13 -52.46
N TYR A 19 -27.21 -61.13 -51.31
CA TYR A 19 -27.37 -60.19 -50.20
C TYR A 19 -26.04 -59.52 -49.85
N PRO A 20 -25.70 -58.38 -50.48
CA PRO A 20 -24.37 -57.76 -50.34
C PRO A 20 -24.21 -56.89 -49.07
N PHE A 21 -25.28 -56.69 -48.30
CA PHE A 21 -25.28 -55.88 -47.09
C PHE A 21 -25.19 -56.78 -45.86
N ILE A 22 -24.03 -56.82 -45.26
CA ILE A 22 -23.73 -57.58 -44.05
C ILE A 22 -23.00 -56.66 -43.09
N ASP A 23 -23.31 -56.76 -41.79
CA ASP A 23 -22.58 -56.06 -40.75
C ASP A 23 -21.12 -56.52 -40.75
N ASP A 24 -20.20 -55.61 -40.40
CA ASP A 24 -18.76 -55.84 -40.44
C ASP A 24 -18.39 -57.10 -39.63
N ASP A 25 -17.90 -58.14 -40.32
CA ASP A 25 -17.45 -59.40 -39.73
C ASP A 25 -15.97 -59.59 -40.05
N PRO A 26 -15.08 -59.41 -39.07
CA PRO A 26 -13.65 -59.52 -39.28
C PRO A 26 -13.24 -60.90 -39.81
N ASN A 27 -14.01 -61.96 -39.54
CA ASN A 27 -13.71 -63.31 -40.04
C ASN A 27 -13.87 -63.43 -41.56
N LEU A 28 -14.83 -62.71 -42.16
CA LEU A 28 -15.04 -62.71 -43.61
C LEU A 28 -13.97 -61.91 -44.34
N SER A 29 -13.48 -60.83 -43.71
CA SER A 29 -12.37 -60.03 -44.24
C SER A 29 -11.07 -60.85 -44.36
N HIS A 30 -10.80 -61.74 -43.41
CA HIS A 30 -9.66 -62.67 -43.43
C HIS A 30 -9.74 -63.73 -44.55
N LEU A 31 -10.95 -64.03 -45.04
CA LEU A 31 -11.18 -64.94 -46.17
C LEU A 31 -11.09 -64.24 -47.54
N GLY A 32 -10.71 -62.95 -47.58
CA GLY A 32 -10.58 -62.18 -48.81
C GLY A 32 -11.92 -61.74 -49.41
N ILE A 33 -13.02 -61.83 -48.64
CA ILE A 33 -14.34 -61.36 -49.05
C ILE A 33 -14.42 -59.85 -48.76
N HIS A 34 -14.67 -59.06 -49.80
CA HIS A 34 -14.96 -57.63 -49.63
C HIS A 34 -16.42 -57.43 -49.28
N MET A 35 -16.67 -56.75 -48.17
CA MET A 35 -18.01 -56.46 -47.65
C MET A 35 -18.40 -55.04 -48.06
N PHE A 36 -19.68 -54.82 -48.41
CA PHE A 36 -20.20 -53.49 -48.67
C PHE A 36 -20.90 -52.98 -47.41
N THR A 37 -20.19 -52.16 -46.63
CA THR A 37 -20.65 -51.68 -45.33
C THR A 37 -21.46 -50.40 -45.43
N TRP A 38 -22.07 -49.97 -44.32
CA TRP A 38 -22.73 -48.65 -44.26
C TRP A 38 -21.78 -47.47 -44.48
N ASN A 39 -20.49 -47.61 -44.16
CA ASN A 39 -19.50 -46.57 -44.48
C ASN A 39 -19.26 -46.51 -46.00
N ASP A 40 -19.19 -47.66 -46.68
CA ASP A 40 -19.10 -47.71 -48.14
C ASP A 40 -20.35 -47.14 -48.82
N CYS A 41 -21.53 -47.34 -48.22
CA CYS A 41 -22.78 -46.69 -48.67
C CYS A 41 -22.66 -45.16 -48.62
N ILE A 42 -22.15 -44.61 -47.51
CA ILE A 42 -21.99 -43.17 -47.32
C ILE A 42 -21.00 -42.62 -48.35
N GLU A 43 -19.84 -43.25 -48.52
CA GLU A 43 -18.86 -42.85 -49.55
C GLU A 43 -19.47 -42.92 -50.96
N MET A 44 -20.27 -43.95 -51.25
CA MET A 44 -20.97 -44.06 -52.53
C MET A 44 -21.93 -42.89 -52.74
N PHE A 45 -22.74 -42.52 -51.74
CA PHE A 45 -23.68 -41.41 -51.85
C PHE A 45 -23.00 -40.06 -52.10
N MET A 46 -21.77 -39.89 -51.61
CA MET A 46 -20.96 -38.69 -51.81
C MET A 46 -20.14 -38.70 -53.13
N SER A 47 -20.19 -39.79 -53.90
CA SER A 47 -19.40 -39.92 -55.13
C SER A 47 -20.04 -39.22 -56.34
N ASP A 48 -19.22 -38.62 -57.21
CA ASP A 48 -19.68 -37.99 -58.46
C ASP A 48 -20.49 -38.93 -59.35
N ALA A 49 -20.10 -40.21 -59.38
CA ALA A 49 -20.78 -41.24 -60.17
C ALA A 49 -22.23 -41.45 -59.69
N PHE A 50 -22.45 -41.42 -58.37
CA PHE A 50 -23.78 -41.50 -57.80
C PHE A 50 -24.57 -40.22 -58.08
N HIS A 51 -23.99 -39.04 -57.84
CA HIS A 51 -24.66 -37.76 -58.09
C HIS A 51 -25.12 -37.58 -59.54
N ARG A 52 -24.34 -38.03 -60.53
CA ARG A 52 -24.73 -37.96 -61.95
C ARG A 52 -25.95 -38.80 -62.30
N THR A 53 -26.25 -39.83 -61.53
CA THR A 53 -27.32 -40.79 -61.83
C THR A 53 -28.50 -40.72 -60.86
N HIS A 54 -28.38 -39.97 -59.77
CA HIS A 54 -29.40 -39.86 -58.73
C HIS A 54 -30.29 -38.63 -58.97
N SER A 55 -31.52 -38.87 -59.43
CA SER A 55 -32.51 -37.83 -59.68
C SER A 55 -33.34 -37.48 -58.44
N ILE A 56 -34.06 -36.36 -58.49
CA ILE A 56 -35.01 -35.94 -57.44
C ILE A 56 -36.03 -37.04 -57.13
N GLU A 57 -36.60 -37.69 -58.14
CA GLU A 57 -37.59 -38.76 -57.99
C GLU A 57 -37.00 -40.00 -57.33
N ARG A 58 -35.75 -40.35 -57.65
CA ARG A 58 -35.01 -41.41 -56.94
C ARG A 58 -34.74 -41.01 -55.49
N ASN A 59 -34.51 -39.72 -55.22
CA ASN A 59 -34.34 -39.25 -53.86
C ASN A 59 -35.64 -39.31 -53.04
N LYS A 60 -36.80 -38.96 -53.62
CA LYS A 60 -38.11 -39.16 -52.99
C LYS A 60 -38.33 -40.63 -52.61
N GLN A 61 -38.05 -41.55 -53.54
CA GLN A 61 -38.13 -42.99 -53.28
C GLN A 61 -37.18 -43.44 -52.15
N MET A 62 -35.95 -42.91 -52.13
CA MET A 62 -34.96 -43.17 -51.10
C MET A 62 -35.42 -42.69 -49.71
N ILE A 63 -36.01 -41.49 -49.64
CA ILE A 63 -36.60 -40.94 -48.41
C ILE A 63 -37.75 -41.84 -47.92
N THR A 64 -38.67 -42.24 -48.81
CA THR A 64 -39.78 -43.15 -48.47
C THR A 64 -39.27 -44.50 -47.99
N TYR A 65 -38.22 -45.04 -48.62
CA TYR A 65 -37.58 -46.28 -48.21
C TYR A 65 -37.06 -46.18 -46.77
N PHE A 66 -36.28 -45.15 -46.45
CA PHE A 66 -35.76 -44.96 -45.09
C PHE A 66 -36.85 -44.72 -44.07
N TYR A 67 -37.89 -43.95 -44.40
CA TYR A 67 -39.05 -43.77 -43.53
C TYR A 67 -39.73 -45.11 -43.20
N SER A 68 -39.98 -45.96 -44.20
CA SER A 68 -40.62 -47.27 -44.00
C SER A 68 -39.80 -48.18 -43.09
N ARG A 69 -38.46 -48.12 -43.19
CA ARG A 69 -37.53 -48.92 -42.40
C ARG A 69 -37.26 -48.36 -41.00
N CYS A 70 -37.38 -47.05 -40.80
CA CYS A 70 -37.03 -46.36 -39.55
C CYS A 70 -38.25 -45.79 -38.79
N SER A 71 -39.47 -46.14 -39.21
CA SER A 71 -40.73 -45.58 -38.65
C SER A 71 -40.92 -45.83 -37.15
N MET A 72 -40.21 -46.81 -36.57
CA MET A 72 -40.28 -47.20 -35.15
C MET A 72 -38.93 -47.04 -34.39
N SER A 73 -37.85 -46.62 -35.05
CA SER A 73 -36.49 -46.57 -34.48
C SER A 73 -35.59 -45.59 -35.26
N GLU A 74 -34.75 -44.83 -34.56
CA GLU A 74 -33.73 -43.93 -35.17
C GLU A 74 -32.54 -44.70 -35.79
N LYS A 75 -32.46 -46.00 -35.54
CA LYS A 75 -31.52 -46.92 -36.19
C LYS A 75 -32.21 -47.66 -37.32
N ILE A 76 -31.44 -47.95 -38.38
CA ILE A 76 -31.89 -48.84 -39.45
C ILE A 76 -32.00 -50.25 -38.89
N VAL A 77 -33.16 -50.89 -39.07
CA VAL A 77 -33.45 -52.24 -38.59
C VAL A 77 -32.34 -53.22 -38.99
N GLY A 78 -31.73 -53.86 -37.99
CA GLY A 78 -30.63 -54.79 -38.19
C GLY A 78 -29.25 -54.15 -38.39
N SER A 79 -29.05 -52.87 -38.05
CA SER A 79 -27.74 -52.22 -38.06
C SER A 79 -27.49 -51.41 -36.78
N THR A 80 -26.21 -51.13 -36.49
CA THR A 80 -25.79 -50.21 -35.43
C THR A 80 -25.77 -48.73 -35.87
N MET A 81 -25.99 -48.45 -37.15
CA MET A 81 -25.86 -47.11 -37.76
C MET A 81 -27.09 -46.23 -37.51
N SER A 82 -26.86 -44.97 -37.14
CA SER A 82 -27.92 -43.95 -37.05
C SER A 82 -28.27 -43.43 -38.44
N ILE A 83 -29.57 -43.32 -38.73
CA ILE A 83 -30.05 -42.71 -39.99
C ILE A 83 -29.61 -41.25 -40.12
N THR A 84 -29.38 -40.55 -39.00
CA THR A 84 -28.97 -39.15 -38.98
C THR A 84 -27.60 -38.90 -39.58
N ARG A 85 -26.73 -39.92 -39.67
CA ARG A 85 -25.37 -39.82 -40.22
C ARG A 85 -25.28 -40.08 -41.73
N ILE A 86 -26.39 -40.48 -42.35
CA ILE A 86 -26.40 -40.87 -43.76
C ILE A 86 -26.78 -39.66 -44.61
N PRO A 87 -25.98 -39.28 -45.62
CA PRO A 87 -26.34 -38.20 -46.53
C PRO A 87 -27.37 -38.73 -47.54
N PHE A 88 -28.65 -38.51 -47.27
CA PHE A 88 -29.73 -38.96 -48.17
C PHE A 88 -30.76 -37.87 -48.48
N LEU A 89 -30.65 -36.67 -47.91
CA LEU A 89 -31.53 -35.56 -48.27
C LEU A 89 -30.88 -34.72 -49.35
N MET A 90 -31.56 -34.54 -50.48
CA MET A 90 -31.04 -33.71 -51.56
C MET A 90 -31.32 -32.23 -51.31
N ASP A 91 -30.26 -31.43 -51.38
CA ASP A 91 -30.31 -29.98 -51.19
C ASP A 91 -30.70 -29.21 -52.47
N GLN A 92 -30.77 -27.89 -52.39
CA GLN A 92 -31.08 -26.98 -53.50
C GLN A 92 -30.02 -27.00 -54.61
N ASN A 93 -28.80 -27.46 -54.29
CA ASN A 93 -27.70 -27.63 -55.23
C ASN A 93 -27.64 -29.07 -55.80
N ASN A 94 -28.66 -29.89 -55.54
CA ASN A 94 -28.76 -31.30 -55.92
C ASN A 94 -27.65 -32.20 -55.33
N ARG A 95 -27.06 -31.80 -54.20
CA ARG A 95 -26.11 -32.63 -53.45
C ARG A 95 -26.84 -33.36 -52.33
N LEU A 96 -26.35 -34.55 -51.99
CA LEU A 96 -26.88 -35.29 -50.85
C LEU A 96 -26.21 -34.79 -49.58
N GLN A 97 -27.03 -34.44 -48.61
CA GLN A 97 -26.63 -33.85 -47.35
C GLN A 97 -27.16 -34.70 -46.20
N VAL A 98 -26.44 -34.61 -45.10
CA VAL A 98 -26.79 -35.23 -43.83
C VAL A 98 -28.03 -34.53 -43.26
N ILE A 99 -28.85 -35.25 -42.51
CA ILE A 99 -30.10 -34.70 -41.94
C ILE A 99 -29.84 -33.47 -41.09
N GLU A 100 -28.79 -33.51 -40.26
CA GLU A 100 -28.47 -32.47 -39.29
C GLU A 100 -28.15 -31.13 -39.97
N ASP A 101 -27.61 -31.17 -41.19
CA ASP A 101 -27.17 -29.99 -41.95
C ASP A 101 -28.24 -29.40 -42.89
N THR A 102 -29.42 -30.02 -42.97
CA THR A 102 -30.46 -29.64 -43.96
C THR A 102 -31.61 -28.88 -43.31
N TYR A 103 -32.06 -27.79 -43.95
CA TYR A 103 -33.21 -26.98 -43.54
C TYR A 103 -34.42 -27.14 -44.45
N PHE A 104 -35.62 -26.96 -43.90
CA PHE A 104 -36.80 -26.71 -44.75
C PHE A 104 -36.75 -25.31 -45.37
N PRO A 105 -37.07 -25.16 -46.67
CA PRO A 105 -37.29 -23.87 -47.29
C PRO A 105 -38.36 -23.06 -46.54
N THR A 106 -38.19 -21.74 -46.46
CA THR A 106 -39.16 -20.81 -45.86
C THR A 106 -39.63 -19.82 -46.92
N ASP A 107 -40.94 -19.56 -47.00
CA ASP A 107 -41.55 -18.70 -48.03
C ASP A 107 -41.09 -17.23 -47.98
N THR A 108 -40.45 -16.81 -46.87
CA THR A 108 -39.98 -15.45 -46.63
C THR A 108 -38.57 -15.17 -47.14
N ILE A 109 -37.79 -16.20 -47.49
CA ILE A 109 -36.43 -16.05 -48.03
C ILE A 109 -36.55 -16.17 -49.55
N GLY A 110 -37.01 -15.08 -50.18
CA GLY A 110 -37.10 -15.03 -51.64
C GLY A 110 -35.73 -15.17 -52.27
N ASP A 111 -35.53 -16.23 -53.06
CA ASP A 111 -34.56 -16.45 -54.17
C ASP A 111 -33.31 -15.54 -54.24
N SER A 112 -32.72 -15.24 -53.08
CA SER A 112 -31.53 -14.43 -52.95
C SER A 112 -30.51 -15.34 -52.31
N GLY A 113 -29.71 -15.97 -53.17
CA GLY A 113 -28.38 -16.44 -52.81
C GLY A 113 -27.61 -15.27 -52.23
N GLY A 114 -27.75 -15.05 -50.92
CA GLY A 114 -26.92 -14.16 -50.14
C GLY A 114 -25.52 -14.74 -50.13
N MET A 115 -24.69 -14.13 -50.95
CA MET A 115 -23.25 -14.32 -51.11
C MET A 115 -22.57 -14.88 -49.84
N GLY A 116 -22.21 -16.17 -49.87
CA GLY A 116 -21.26 -16.77 -48.93
C GLY A 116 -21.79 -17.77 -47.90
N CYS A 117 -23.09 -18.08 -47.84
CA CYS A 117 -23.59 -19.13 -46.94
C CYS A 117 -23.65 -20.50 -47.65
N ASP A 118 -22.78 -21.42 -47.25
CA ASP A 118 -22.71 -22.82 -47.69
C ASP A 118 -23.83 -23.67 -47.04
N GLU A 119 -25.04 -23.11 -46.94
CA GLU A 119 -26.16 -23.72 -46.22
C GLU A 119 -26.98 -24.64 -47.14
N SER A 120 -27.37 -25.80 -46.62
CA SER A 120 -28.18 -26.78 -47.33
C SER A 120 -29.67 -26.60 -47.00
N PHE A 121 -30.45 -26.12 -47.98
CA PHE A 121 -31.90 -26.14 -47.96
C PHE A 121 -32.41 -27.35 -48.75
N LEU A 122 -33.41 -28.04 -48.21
CA LEU A 122 -34.05 -29.15 -48.91
C LEU A 122 -34.55 -28.69 -50.28
N ASN A 123 -34.27 -29.49 -51.32
CA ASN A 123 -34.70 -29.20 -52.68
C ASN A 123 -36.20 -28.84 -52.75
N LYS A 124 -36.55 -27.75 -53.45
CA LYS A 124 -37.92 -27.21 -53.52
C LYS A 124 -38.94 -28.25 -54.01
N SER A 125 -38.56 -29.10 -54.97
CA SER A 125 -39.44 -30.15 -55.50
C SER A 125 -39.70 -31.27 -54.49
N ILE A 126 -38.73 -31.55 -53.62
CA ILE A 126 -38.88 -32.53 -52.52
C ILE A 126 -39.71 -31.92 -51.40
N PHE A 127 -39.46 -30.65 -51.07
CA PHE A 127 -40.26 -29.94 -50.07
C PHE A 127 -41.73 -29.85 -50.45
N ASN A 128 -42.04 -29.50 -51.70
CA ASN A 128 -43.41 -29.49 -52.20
C ASN A 128 -44.08 -30.86 -52.09
N TRP A 129 -43.35 -31.92 -52.45
CA TRP A 129 -43.83 -33.31 -52.30
C TRP A 129 -44.09 -33.68 -50.83
N LEU A 130 -43.26 -33.24 -49.88
CA LEU A 130 -43.48 -33.43 -48.44
C LEU A 130 -44.69 -32.66 -47.89
N ASN A 131 -45.12 -31.58 -48.57
CA ASN A 131 -46.30 -30.79 -48.22
C ASN A 131 -47.61 -31.41 -48.72
N GLU A 132 -47.55 -32.41 -49.61
CA GLU A 132 -48.72 -33.17 -50.02
C GLU A 132 -49.29 -33.98 -48.84
N TYR A 133 -50.61 -34.06 -48.74
CA TYR A 133 -51.32 -34.70 -47.63
C TYR A 133 -50.83 -36.12 -47.32
N GLN A 134 -50.51 -36.90 -48.36
CA GLN A 134 -50.07 -38.29 -48.24
C GLN A 134 -48.69 -38.45 -47.59
N ASN A 135 -47.82 -37.43 -47.66
CA ASN A 135 -46.43 -37.49 -47.19
C ASN A 135 -46.20 -36.73 -45.88
N HIS A 136 -47.27 -36.21 -45.27
CA HIS A 136 -47.17 -35.41 -44.04
C HIS A 136 -46.49 -36.17 -42.88
N GLN A 137 -46.69 -37.48 -42.78
CA GLN A 137 -46.02 -38.30 -41.77
C GLN A 137 -44.50 -38.37 -42.00
N ILE A 138 -44.05 -38.42 -43.26
CA ILE A 138 -42.63 -38.39 -43.63
C ILE A 138 -42.03 -37.04 -43.24
N LYS A 139 -42.74 -35.93 -43.51
CA LYS A 139 -42.33 -34.58 -43.09
C LYS A 139 -42.17 -34.47 -41.57
N GLN A 140 -43.13 -35.02 -40.80
CA GLN A 140 -43.04 -35.05 -39.34
C GLN A 140 -41.89 -35.92 -38.83
N TRP A 141 -41.61 -37.04 -39.50
CA TRP A 141 -40.47 -37.89 -39.18
C TRP A 141 -39.14 -37.17 -39.43
N LEU A 142 -38.98 -36.50 -40.58
CA LEU A 142 -37.80 -35.68 -40.85
C LEU A 142 -37.63 -34.54 -39.84
N ARG A 143 -38.73 -33.93 -39.38
CA ARG A 143 -38.71 -32.95 -38.27
C ARG A 143 -38.17 -33.56 -36.98
N LYS A 144 -38.62 -34.77 -36.62
CA LYS A 144 -38.13 -35.49 -35.43
C LYS A 144 -36.65 -35.85 -35.52
N LEU A 145 -36.16 -36.16 -36.72
CA LEU A 145 -34.76 -36.50 -36.97
C LEU A 145 -33.82 -35.30 -37.05
N GLY A 146 -34.34 -34.05 -37.06
CA GLY A 146 -33.52 -32.84 -36.99
C GLY A 146 -33.60 -31.89 -38.18
N VAL A 147 -34.42 -32.17 -39.21
CA VAL A 147 -34.70 -31.19 -40.28
C VAL A 147 -35.64 -30.12 -39.73
N THR A 148 -35.16 -28.87 -39.64
CA THR A 148 -35.92 -27.76 -39.08
C THR A 148 -36.07 -26.63 -40.10
N GLU A 149 -37.04 -25.75 -39.90
CA GLU A 149 -37.12 -24.49 -40.65
C GLU A 149 -35.95 -23.59 -40.24
N ARG A 150 -35.48 -22.72 -41.15
CA ARG A 150 -34.46 -21.74 -40.82
C ARG A 150 -35.09 -20.61 -39.98
N THR A 151 -34.91 -20.70 -38.66
CA THR A 151 -35.13 -19.61 -37.71
C THR A 151 -33.80 -19.07 -37.20
N ASP A 152 -33.81 -17.87 -36.62
CA ASP A 152 -32.63 -17.27 -35.98
C ASP A 152 -32.00 -18.20 -34.91
N LEU A 153 -32.84 -18.91 -34.15
CA LEU A 153 -32.41 -19.89 -33.15
C LEU A 153 -31.75 -21.12 -33.79
N THR A 154 -32.36 -21.68 -34.85
CA THR A 154 -31.77 -22.85 -35.53
C THR A 154 -30.46 -22.49 -36.26
N PHE A 155 -30.33 -21.27 -36.76
CA PHE A 155 -29.09 -20.77 -37.36
C PHE A 155 -27.99 -20.60 -36.30
N LEU A 156 -28.35 -20.09 -35.11
CA LEU A 156 -27.43 -20.02 -33.98
C LEU A 156 -26.89 -21.41 -33.59
N HIS A 157 -27.78 -22.39 -33.39
CA HIS A 157 -27.38 -23.73 -32.91
C HIS A 157 -26.63 -24.58 -33.94
N LYS A 158 -26.99 -24.48 -35.22
CA LYS A 158 -26.39 -25.33 -36.26
C LYS A 158 -25.23 -24.68 -37.00
N THR A 159 -25.17 -23.35 -37.05
CA THR A 159 -24.13 -22.66 -37.84
C THR A 159 -23.17 -21.86 -36.95
N ILE A 160 -23.67 -20.99 -36.07
CA ILE A 160 -22.80 -20.06 -35.32
C ILE A 160 -22.09 -20.80 -34.19
N ILE A 161 -22.81 -21.51 -33.31
CA ILE A 161 -22.22 -22.19 -32.14
C ILE A 161 -21.15 -23.22 -32.57
N PRO A 162 -21.38 -24.12 -33.54
CA PRO A 162 -20.38 -25.10 -33.96
C PRO A 162 -19.14 -24.48 -34.60
N ASN A 163 -19.28 -23.31 -35.24
CA ASN A 163 -18.19 -22.63 -35.95
C ASN A 163 -17.71 -21.36 -35.25
N ALA A 164 -17.99 -21.18 -33.94
CA ALA A 164 -17.80 -19.92 -33.24
C ALA A 164 -16.38 -19.33 -33.40
N ALA A 165 -15.34 -20.15 -33.34
CA ALA A 165 -13.95 -19.70 -33.48
C ALA A 165 -13.61 -19.11 -34.87
N ALA A 166 -14.34 -19.50 -35.93
CA ALA A 166 -14.05 -19.14 -37.32
C ALA A 166 -15.14 -18.27 -37.98
N HIS A 167 -16.34 -18.20 -37.40
CA HIS A 167 -17.51 -17.56 -38.02
C HIS A 167 -17.34 -16.04 -38.20
N ILE A 168 -16.69 -15.36 -37.25
CA ILE A 168 -16.53 -13.90 -37.26
C ILE A 168 -15.25 -13.48 -37.99
N ASN A 169 -15.42 -12.52 -38.91
CA ASN A 169 -14.38 -11.79 -39.63
C ASN A 169 -14.63 -10.26 -39.53
N GLN A 170 -13.71 -9.45 -40.06
CA GLN A 170 -13.79 -7.98 -39.92
C GLN A 170 -15.05 -7.37 -40.54
N ALA A 171 -15.59 -7.97 -41.60
CA ALA A 171 -16.75 -7.45 -42.31
C ALA A 171 -18.08 -7.79 -41.59
N ASN A 172 -18.17 -8.95 -40.94
CA ASN A 172 -19.42 -9.40 -40.30
C ASN A 172 -19.47 -9.21 -38.77
N ALA A 173 -18.36 -8.84 -38.13
CA ALA A 173 -18.24 -8.80 -36.67
C ALA A 173 -19.29 -7.95 -35.96
N ILE A 174 -19.59 -6.75 -36.49
CA ILE A 174 -20.56 -5.86 -35.86
C ILE A 174 -21.98 -6.40 -36.11
N ASP A 175 -22.33 -6.68 -37.36
CA ASP A 175 -23.68 -7.08 -37.74
C ASP A 175 -24.12 -8.38 -37.09
N THR A 176 -23.26 -9.40 -37.06
CA THR A 176 -23.61 -10.70 -36.45
C THR A 176 -23.83 -10.57 -34.95
N ILE A 177 -22.94 -9.88 -34.24
CA ILE A 177 -23.06 -9.69 -32.78
C ILE A 177 -24.29 -8.85 -32.44
N MET A 178 -24.59 -7.80 -33.21
CA MET A 178 -25.79 -6.99 -32.99
C MET A 178 -27.08 -7.74 -33.30
N LYS A 179 -27.09 -8.67 -34.28
CA LYS A 179 -28.22 -9.59 -34.50
C LYS A 179 -28.43 -10.51 -33.30
N LEU A 180 -27.36 -11.09 -32.75
CA LEU A 180 -27.44 -11.91 -31.54
C LEU A 180 -27.95 -11.10 -30.34
N PHE A 181 -27.49 -9.86 -30.18
CA PHE A 181 -27.99 -8.97 -29.15
C PHE A 181 -29.50 -8.69 -29.29
N ALA A 182 -29.98 -8.47 -30.52
CA ALA A 182 -31.42 -8.29 -30.77
C ALA A 182 -32.25 -9.54 -30.41
N LEU A 183 -31.72 -10.75 -30.61
CA LEU A 183 -32.37 -11.99 -30.17
C LEU A 183 -32.40 -12.12 -28.64
N PHE A 184 -31.33 -11.67 -27.98
CA PHE A 184 -31.25 -11.64 -26.52
C PHE A 184 -32.27 -10.65 -25.94
N GLN A 185 -32.40 -9.45 -26.51
CA GLN A 185 -33.40 -8.47 -26.09
C GLN A 185 -34.84 -8.98 -26.27
N LYS A 186 -35.09 -9.77 -27.32
CA LYS A 186 -36.39 -10.44 -27.54
C LYS A 186 -36.63 -11.63 -26.61
N GLY A 187 -35.67 -12.00 -25.75
CA GLY A 187 -35.73 -13.17 -24.88
C GLY A 187 -35.70 -14.50 -25.63
N THR A 188 -35.31 -14.50 -26.92
CA THR A 188 -35.23 -15.73 -27.74
C THR A 188 -34.01 -16.55 -27.40
N ILE A 189 -32.93 -15.89 -26.96
CA ILE A 189 -31.70 -16.53 -26.47
C ILE A 189 -31.36 -15.98 -25.09
N GLY A 190 -30.75 -16.80 -24.25
CA GLY A 190 -30.42 -16.46 -22.87
C GLY A 190 -28.99 -16.82 -22.49
N LYS A 191 -28.77 -17.04 -21.20
CA LYS A 191 -27.45 -17.37 -20.66
C LYS A 191 -26.89 -18.68 -21.21
N GLU A 192 -27.75 -19.67 -21.43
CA GLU A 192 -27.33 -21.02 -21.85
C GLU A 192 -26.71 -21.01 -23.24
N GLU A 193 -27.35 -20.36 -24.21
CA GLU A 193 -26.85 -20.25 -25.58
C GLU A 193 -25.63 -19.32 -25.65
N LEU A 194 -25.68 -18.16 -24.96
CA LEU A 194 -24.58 -17.20 -24.98
C LEU A 194 -23.30 -17.76 -24.35
N SER A 195 -23.41 -18.62 -23.33
CA SER A 195 -22.24 -19.26 -22.70
C SER A 195 -21.48 -20.18 -23.66
N GLN A 196 -22.13 -20.71 -24.70
CA GLN A 196 -21.51 -21.54 -25.74
C GLN A 196 -20.78 -20.71 -26.81
N LEU A 197 -20.92 -19.38 -26.78
CA LEU A 197 -20.29 -18.45 -27.71
C LEU A 197 -19.00 -17.81 -27.15
N ASN A 198 -18.39 -18.43 -26.14
CA ASN A 198 -17.18 -17.94 -25.49
C ASN A 198 -15.96 -17.83 -26.44
N THR A 199 -15.91 -18.69 -27.46
CA THR A 199 -14.87 -18.67 -28.50
C THR A 199 -15.21 -17.79 -29.70
N LEU A 200 -16.45 -17.26 -29.77
CA LEU A 200 -16.87 -16.34 -30.83
C LEU A 200 -16.06 -15.05 -30.73
N LYS A 201 -15.48 -14.61 -31.85
CA LYS A 201 -14.59 -13.44 -31.84
C LYS A 201 -15.38 -12.13 -31.74
N LEU A 202 -14.87 -11.21 -30.93
CA LEU A 202 -15.37 -9.86 -30.76
C LEU A 202 -14.32 -8.84 -31.21
N LEU A 203 -14.79 -7.68 -31.65
CA LEU A 203 -13.97 -6.56 -32.06
C LEU A 203 -13.39 -5.85 -30.82
N THR A 204 -12.09 -5.59 -30.84
CA THR A 204 -11.40 -4.83 -29.79
C THR A 204 -11.37 -3.32 -30.10
N THR A 205 -10.92 -2.51 -29.14
CA THR A 205 -10.71 -1.07 -29.30
C THR A 205 -9.65 -0.73 -30.35
N HIS A 206 -8.68 -1.60 -30.61
CA HIS A 206 -7.70 -1.44 -31.69
C HIS A 206 -8.13 -2.08 -33.02
N GLY A 207 -9.34 -2.65 -33.07
CA GLY A 207 -9.91 -3.23 -34.29
C GLY A 207 -9.44 -4.65 -34.60
N THR A 208 -8.85 -5.38 -33.66
CA THR A 208 -8.57 -6.81 -33.85
C THR A 208 -9.74 -7.68 -33.41
N LEU A 209 -9.71 -8.96 -33.77
CA LEU A 209 -10.74 -9.94 -33.45
C LEU A 209 -10.18 -11.00 -32.52
N ILE A 210 -10.69 -11.02 -31.28
CA ILE A 210 -10.27 -11.99 -30.27
C ILE A 210 -11.50 -12.71 -29.69
N PRO A 211 -11.36 -13.96 -29.22
CA PRO A 211 -12.45 -14.69 -28.57
C PRO A 211 -13.08 -13.91 -27.40
N ALA A 212 -14.41 -13.99 -27.25
CA ALA A 212 -15.15 -13.31 -26.20
C ALA A 212 -14.61 -13.60 -24.79
N GLU A 213 -14.20 -14.84 -24.51
CA GLU A 213 -13.63 -15.24 -23.22
C GLU A 213 -12.27 -14.59 -22.89
N ARG A 214 -11.60 -14.03 -23.91
CA ARG A 214 -10.33 -13.31 -23.78
C ARG A 214 -10.52 -11.79 -23.80
N CYS A 215 -11.74 -11.31 -24.07
CA CYS A 215 -12.06 -9.88 -24.02
C CYS A 215 -12.26 -9.37 -22.59
N TYR A 216 -11.92 -8.11 -22.42
CA TYR A 216 -12.23 -7.32 -21.24
C TYR A 216 -13.13 -6.13 -21.60
N PHE A 217 -13.99 -5.71 -20.69
CA PHE A 217 -14.75 -4.48 -20.90
C PHE A 217 -13.83 -3.26 -21.00
N SER A 218 -14.02 -2.43 -22.04
CA SER A 218 -13.38 -1.12 -22.14
C SER A 218 -14.05 -0.12 -21.18
N ASN A 219 -13.39 1.00 -20.89
CA ASN A 219 -13.89 2.09 -20.07
C ASN A 219 -15.22 2.67 -20.61
N SER A 220 -15.51 2.50 -21.90
CA SER A 220 -16.80 2.89 -22.50
C SER A 220 -18.00 2.11 -21.92
N TYR A 221 -17.76 0.96 -21.28
CA TYR A 221 -18.77 0.13 -20.63
C TYR A 221 -18.82 0.32 -19.10
N ASP A 222 -18.09 1.29 -18.55
CA ASP A 222 -18.02 1.57 -17.10
C ASP A 222 -17.68 0.32 -16.24
N PRO A 223 -16.58 -0.39 -16.53
CA PRO A 223 -16.21 -1.60 -15.81
C PRO A 223 -15.85 -1.31 -14.36
N ARG A 224 -16.10 -2.27 -13.46
CA ARG A 224 -15.75 -2.11 -12.02
C ARG A 224 -14.27 -1.84 -11.79
N LEU A 225 -13.42 -2.46 -12.61
CA LEU A 225 -11.98 -2.26 -12.61
C LEU A 225 -11.56 -1.68 -13.98
N PRO A 226 -11.19 -0.39 -14.06
CA PRO A 226 -10.87 0.28 -15.32
C PRO A 226 -9.48 -0.11 -15.85
N LEU A 227 -9.32 -1.38 -16.25
CA LEU A 227 -8.05 -1.95 -16.72
C LEU A 227 -7.52 -1.27 -17.99
N GLU A 228 -8.42 -0.77 -18.85
CA GLU A 228 -8.05 -0.12 -20.12
C GLU A 228 -7.17 1.12 -19.88
N GLU A 229 -7.43 1.89 -18.82
CA GLU A 229 -6.64 3.08 -18.50
C GLU A 229 -5.13 2.76 -18.36
N TYR A 230 -4.83 1.55 -17.87
CA TYR A 230 -3.47 1.14 -17.50
C TYR A 230 -2.82 0.20 -18.52
N LEU A 231 -3.60 -0.60 -19.24
CA LEU A 231 -3.09 -1.68 -20.08
C LEU A 231 -3.29 -1.47 -21.58
N LYS A 232 -4.07 -0.47 -22.02
CA LYS A 232 -4.36 -0.24 -23.46
C LYS A 232 -3.14 -0.14 -24.37
N THR A 233 -1.99 0.29 -23.85
CA THR A 233 -0.75 0.44 -24.64
C THR A 233 0.00 -0.88 -24.84
N VAL A 234 -0.29 -1.88 -24.02
CA VAL A 234 0.43 -3.16 -23.97
C VAL A 234 -0.44 -4.32 -24.43
N GLU A 235 -1.75 -4.23 -24.19
CA GLU A 235 -2.71 -5.30 -24.39
C GLU A 235 -3.86 -4.87 -25.30
N ASP A 236 -4.11 -5.67 -26.33
CA ASP A 236 -5.26 -5.49 -27.23
C ASP A 236 -6.36 -6.49 -26.89
N MET A 237 -7.11 -6.19 -25.84
CA MET A 237 -8.17 -7.08 -25.33
C MET A 237 -9.48 -6.38 -24.97
N PHE A 238 -9.54 -5.05 -25.09
CA PHE A 238 -10.68 -4.28 -24.62
C PHE A 238 -11.80 -4.26 -25.66
N LEU A 239 -13.03 -4.53 -25.24
CA LEU A 239 -14.21 -4.61 -26.10
C LEU A 239 -14.49 -3.26 -26.79
N SER A 240 -14.70 -3.30 -28.11
CA SER A 240 -14.88 -2.11 -28.93
C SER A 240 -16.16 -1.34 -28.55
N PRO A 241 -16.10 0.00 -28.40
CA PRO A 241 -17.29 0.84 -28.20
C PRO A 241 -18.19 0.88 -29.45
N ASN A 242 -17.77 0.33 -30.59
CA ASN A 242 -18.60 0.28 -31.79
C ASN A 242 -19.89 -0.53 -31.58
N TYR A 243 -19.88 -1.52 -30.68
CA TYR A 243 -21.10 -2.26 -30.33
C TYR A 243 -22.11 -1.41 -29.54
N LEU A 244 -21.71 -0.24 -29.02
CA LEU A 244 -22.62 0.69 -28.37
C LEU A 244 -23.35 1.59 -29.38
N ARG A 245 -22.75 1.85 -30.55
CA ARG A 245 -23.20 2.88 -31.51
C ARG A 245 -24.45 2.50 -32.33
N ASN A 246 -24.79 1.22 -32.41
CA ASN A 246 -25.72 0.70 -33.42
C ASN A 246 -27.14 0.33 -32.92
N SER A 247 -27.55 0.65 -31.69
CA SER A 247 -28.98 0.57 -31.37
C SER A 247 -29.66 1.91 -31.62
N ILE A 248 -30.61 1.89 -32.55
CA ILE A 248 -31.50 3.01 -32.95
C ILE A 248 -32.30 3.59 -31.75
N PHE A 249 -32.17 2.99 -30.56
CA PHE A 249 -32.89 3.32 -29.33
C PHE A 249 -31.99 3.58 -28.10
N CYS A 250 -30.69 3.88 -28.25
CA CYS A 250 -29.82 4.24 -27.11
C CYS A 250 -30.26 5.55 -26.43
N THR A 251 -31.09 5.48 -25.38
CA THR A 251 -31.56 6.66 -24.65
C THR A 251 -31.35 6.60 -23.12
N GLY A 252 -30.64 5.60 -22.58
CA GLY A 252 -30.42 5.52 -21.12
C GLY A 252 -29.42 4.48 -20.62
N LYS A 253 -29.20 4.48 -19.29
CA LYS A 253 -28.30 3.57 -18.55
C LYS A 253 -28.75 2.10 -18.62
N GLU A 254 -30.04 1.85 -18.75
CA GLU A 254 -30.64 0.51 -18.82
C GLU A 254 -30.14 -0.30 -20.04
N ASP A 255 -30.00 0.35 -21.21
CA ASP A 255 -29.47 -0.30 -22.43
C ASP A 255 -27.98 -0.67 -22.28
N LEU A 256 -27.21 0.14 -21.54
CA LEU A 256 -25.81 -0.17 -21.25
C LEU A 256 -25.70 -1.42 -20.36
N ASP A 257 -26.52 -1.50 -19.32
CA ASP A 257 -26.53 -2.64 -18.40
C ASP A 257 -26.98 -3.94 -19.11
N GLU A 258 -27.95 -3.87 -20.03
CA GLU A 258 -28.35 -5.01 -20.88
C GLU A 258 -27.20 -5.48 -21.78
N LYS A 259 -26.53 -4.55 -22.48
CA LYS A 259 -25.37 -4.88 -23.32
C LYS A 259 -24.24 -5.49 -22.50
N ARG A 260 -23.94 -4.94 -21.33
CA ARG A 260 -22.96 -5.52 -20.40
C ARG A 260 -23.35 -6.94 -20.00
N ARG A 261 -24.62 -7.17 -19.67
CA ARG A 261 -25.12 -8.51 -19.31
C ARG A 261 -24.97 -9.50 -20.46
N PHE A 262 -25.32 -9.10 -21.67
CA PHE A 262 -25.15 -9.89 -22.90
C PHE A 262 -23.69 -10.32 -23.09
N PHE A 263 -22.75 -9.35 -23.10
CA PHE A 263 -21.32 -9.64 -23.27
C PHE A 263 -20.74 -10.45 -22.10
N SER A 264 -21.23 -10.23 -20.88
CA SER A 264 -20.83 -11.02 -19.71
C SER A 264 -21.26 -12.49 -19.84
N PHE A 265 -22.45 -12.75 -20.39
CA PHE A 265 -22.91 -14.11 -20.67
C PHE A 265 -22.11 -14.80 -21.78
N MET A 266 -21.57 -14.03 -22.73
CA MET A 266 -20.60 -14.53 -23.71
C MET A 266 -19.20 -14.78 -23.13
N GLY A 267 -18.92 -14.34 -21.91
CA GLY A 267 -17.62 -14.56 -21.23
C GLY A 267 -16.67 -13.37 -21.25
N VAL A 268 -17.11 -12.18 -21.67
CA VAL A 268 -16.31 -10.93 -21.53
C VAL A 268 -16.11 -10.62 -20.05
N ARG A 269 -14.87 -10.31 -19.67
CA ARG A 269 -14.45 -10.18 -18.27
C ARG A 269 -14.33 -8.71 -17.83
N GLU A 270 -14.46 -8.47 -16.53
CA GLU A 270 -14.13 -7.18 -15.90
C GLU A 270 -13.19 -7.33 -14.69
N ASN A 271 -13.06 -8.53 -14.13
CA ASN A 271 -12.31 -8.78 -12.91
C ASN A 271 -10.98 -9.50 -13.18
N LEU A 272 -10.07 -9.36 -12.23
CA LEU A 272 -8.88 -10.21 -12.14
C LEU A 272 -9.32 -11.65 -11.84
N PHE A 273 -8.55 -12.64 -12.30
CA PHE A 273 -8.82 -14.05 -12.02
C PHE A 273 -7.53 -14.81 -11.73
N LEU A 274 -7.66 -15.93 -11.02
CA LEU A 274 -6.57 -16.83 -10.69
C LEU A 274 -6.29 -17.75 -11.89
N ILE A 275 -5.06 -17.71 -12.39
CA ILE A 275 -4.55 -18.61 -13.42
C ILE A 275 -3.98 -19.85 -12.72
N LYS A 276 -4.55 -21.01 -13.04
CA LYS A 276 -4.18 -22.32 -12.49
C LYS A 276 -3.62 -23.21 -13.60
N CYS A 277 -2.34 -23.55 -13.52
CA CYS A 277 -1.69 -24.45 -14.47
C CYS A 277 -1.30 -25.76 -13.78
N ASP A 278 -2.29 -26.63 -13.55
CA ASP A 278 -2.11 -27.91 -12.86
C ASP A 278 -1.46 -28.99 -13.73
N THR A 279 -1.67 -28.92 -15.03
CA THR A 279 -1.06 -29.83 -16.00
C THR A 279 0.35 -29.39 -16.36
N ILE A 280 1.11 -30.31 -16.97
CA ILE A 280 2.47 -30.02 -17.45
C ILE A 280 2.39 -28.95 -18.54
N LEU A 281 3.07 -27.83 -18.30
CA LEU A 281 3.12 -26.66 -19.14
C LEU A 281 4.58 -26.39 -19.55
N ALA A 282 4.83 -26.39 -20.85
CA ALA A 282 6.14 -26.05 -21.39
C ALA A 282 6.52 -24.60 -21.06
N THR A 283 7.82 -24.34 -20.89
CA THR A 283 8.34 -23.04 -20.47
C THR A 283 7.90 -21.89 -21.37
N ASP A 284 7.86 -22.09 -22.69
CA ASP A 284 7.39 -21.12 -23.68
C ASP A 284 5.91 -20.76 -23.49
N LYS A 285 5.06 -21.75 -23.21
CA LYS A 285 3.65 -21.51 -22.91
C LYS A 285 3.48 -20.82 -21.56
N ALA A 286 4.30 -21.14 -20.55
CA ALA A 286 4.26 -20.43 -19.27
C ALA A 286 4.55 -18.93 -19.44
N LEU A 287 5.51 -18.55 -20.30
CA LEU A 287 5.75 -17.13 -20.62
C LEU A 287 4.49 -16.44 -21.18
N GLN A 288 3.71 -17.13 -22.02
CA GLN A 288 2.46 -16.59 -22.57
C GLN A 288 1.36 -16.37 -21.52
N TYR A 289 1.40 -17.12 -20.41
CA TYR A 289 0.52 -16.90 -19.25
C TYR A 289 0.99 -15.77 -18.31
N GLY A 290 2.11 -15.10 -18.63
CA GLY A 290 2.64 -13.98 -17.85
C GLY A 290 3.62 -14.36 -16.74
N PHE A 291 4.16 -15.59 -16.76
CA PHE A 291 5.24 -15.98 -15.85
C PHE A 291 6.57 -15.34 -16.30
N CYS A 292 7.34 -14.78 -15.36
CA CYS A 292 8.62 -14.15 -15.68
C CYS A 292 9.68 -15.17 -16.10
N SER A 293 10.48 -14.85 -17.12
CA SER A 293 11.59 -15.69 -17.58
C SER A 293 12.57 -16.02 -16.46
N ASN A 294 12.97 -15.05 -15.65
CA ASN A 294 13.92 -15.24 -14.54
C ASN A 294 13.44 -16.25 -13.50
N TYR A 295 12.13 -16.35 -13.27
CA TYR A 295 11.57 -17.39 -12.40
C TYR A 295 11.66 -18.77 -13.04
N LEU A 296 11.44 -18.86 -14.35
CA LEU A 296 11.50 -20.10 -15.12
C LEU A 296 12.96 -20.51 -15.47
N LEU A 297 13.97 -19.76 -15.05
CA LEU A 297 15.39 -20.14 -15.20
C LEU A 297 15.83 -21.09 -14.08
N THR A 298 15.13 -22.22 -13.95
CA THR A 298 15.47 -23.24 -12.95
C THR A 298 16.42 -24.30 -13.53
N TYR A 299 17.58 -24.48 -12.90
CA TYR A 299 18.54 -25.52 -13.30
C TYR A 299 18.36 -26.79 -12.46
N SER A 300 18.70 -27.94 -13.06
CA SER A 300 18.77 -29.21 -12.35
C SER A 300 19.78 -29.15 -11.19
N PRO A 301 19.67 -30.00 -10.15
CA PRO A 301 20.57 -29.96 -8.98
C PRO A 301 22.07 -30.05 -9.32
N ASN A 302 22.42 -30.63 -10.46
CA ASN A 302 23.79 -30.72 -10.97
C ASN A 302 24.21 -29.52 -11.86
N GLY A 303 23.36 -28.51 -12.03
CA GLY A 303 23.59 -27.29 -12.82
C GLY A 303 23.63 -27.47 -14.34
N ARG A 304 23.43 -28.68 -14.87
CA ARG A 304 23.71 -28.98 -16.29
C ARG A 304 22.55 -28.72 -17.24
N ARG A 305 21.31 -28.67 -16.74
CA ARG A 305 20.10 -28.61 -17.59
C ARG A 305 19.12 -27.58 -17.06
N MET A 306 18.54 -26.82 -17.98
CA MET A 306 17.45 -25.90 -17.69
C MET A 306 16.12 -26.66 -17.74
N ALA A 307 15.15 -26.23 -16.93
CA ALA A 307 13.80 -26.77 -16.93
C ALA A 307 13.13 -26.60 -18.29
N ASN A 308 12.43 -27.65 -18.74
CA ASN A 308 11.68 -27.66 -19.99
C ASN A 308 10.17 -27.44 -19.79
N ALA A 309 9.66 -27.79 -18.62
CA ALA A 309 8.26 -27.65 -18.28
C ALA A 309 8.04 -27.57 -16.76
N TYR A 310 6.86 -27.11 -16.39
CA TYR A 310 6.41 -26.88 -15.02
C TYR A 310 4.98 -27.39 -14.85
N SER A 311 4.60 -27.79 -13.64
CA SER A 311 3.19 -28.03 -13.28
C SER A 311 2.91 -27.49 -11.89
N GLY A 312 1.64 -27.23 -11.59
CA GLY A 312 1.22 -26.63 -10.32
C GLY A 312 1.47 -25.13 -10.22
N LEU A 313 1.69 -24.43 -11.34
CA LEU A 313 1.90 -22.98 -11.32
C LEU A 313 0.60 -22.23 -11.02
N ARG A 314 0.74 -21.14 -10.25
CA ARG A 314 -0.35 -20.24 -9.84
C ARG A 314 0.08 -18.78 -10.05
N THR A 315 -0.80 -17.97 -10.63
CA THR A 315 -0.60 -16.52 -10.73
C THR A 315 -1.94 -15.80 -10.85
N ILE A 316 -1.94 -14.48 -10.70
CA ILE A 316 -3.13 -13.64 -10.93
C ILE A 316 -2.97 -12.98 -12.31
N SER A 317 -4.06 -12.92 -13.08
CA SER A 317 -4.10 -12.26 -14.39
C SER A 317 -3.48 -10.85 -14.32
N PHE A 318 -2.58 -10.52 -15.25
CA PHE A 318 -1.91 -9.21 -15.37
C PHE A 318 -0.89 -8.87 -14.27
N LEU A 319 -0.53 -9.79 -13.38
CA LEU A 319 0.44 -9.54 -12.32
C LEU A 319 1.77 -9.00 -12.86
N GLN A 320 2.25 -9.49 -14.01
CA GLN A 320 3.50 -9.03 -14.64
C GLN A 320 3.49 -7.53 -14.98
N HIS A 321 2.32 -6.95 -15.25
CA HIS A 321 2.19 -5.53 -15.60
C HIS A 321 2.35 -4.60 -14.40
N THR A 322 2.43 -5.14 -13.18
CA THR A 322 2.73 -4.36 -11.96
C THR A 322 4.20 -3.98 -11.85
N ILE A 323 5.08 -4.66 -12.59
CA ILE A 323 6.53 -4.44 -12.54
C ILE A 323 6.85 -3.05 -13.12
N GLY A 324 7.41 -2.16 -12.30
CA GLY A 324 7.78 -0.80 -12.67
C GLY A 324 6.60 0.16 -12.92
N ASN A 325 5.35 -0.31 -12.82
CA ASN A 325 4.16 0.50 -13.09
C ASN A 325 3.42 0.85 -11.79
N PHE A 326 3.80 1.96 -11.15
CA PHE A 326 3.20 2.41 -9.88
C PHE A 326 1.68 2.54 -9.94
N LYS A 327 1.16 3.19 -10.99
CA LYS A 327 -0.27 3.47 -11.14
C LYS A 327 -1.10 2.19 -11.19
N PHE A 328 -0.67 1.23 -12.03
CA PHE A 328 -1.33 -0.06 -12.15
C PHE A 328 -1.14 -0.94 -10.90
N ALA A 329 0.09 -1.02 -10.36
CA ALA A 329 0.37 -1.83 -9.18
C ALA A 329 -0.50 -1.42 -7.98
N ARG A 330 -0.77 -0.11 -7.80
CA ARG A 330 -1.64 0.40 -6.74
C ARG A 330 -3.07 -0.14 -6.86
N ILE A 331 -3.69 -0.02 -8.05
CA ILE A 331 -5.06 -0.49 -8.23
C ILE A 331 -5.14 -2.03 -8.24
N PHE A 332 -4.13 -2.70 -8.80
CA PHE A 332 -4.01 -4.15 -8.83
C PHE A 332 -3.97 -4.73 -7.42
N TRP A 333 -3.01 -4.31 -6.58
CA TRP A 333 -2.88 -4.88 -5.23
C TRP A 333 -4.06 -4.51 -4.34
N SER A 334 -4.64 -3.31 -4.49
CA SER A 334 -5.87 -2.96 -3.77
C SER A 334 -7.07 -3.86 -4.11
N THR A 335 -7.13 -4.34 -5.35
CA THR A 335 -8.14 -5.29 -5.82
C THR A 335 -7.83 -6.71 -5.36
N VAL A 336 -6.57 -7.12 -5.43
CA VAL A 336 -6.13 -8.47 -5.02
C VAL A 336 -6.37 -8.71 -3.53
N LEU A 337 -6.01 -7.73 -2.69
CA LEU A 337 -6.20 -7.82 -1.23
C LEU A 337 -7.67 -8.02 -0.83
N LYS A 338 -8.62 -7.50 -1.61
CA LYS A 338 -10.06 -7.58 -1.32
C LYS A 338 -10.70 -8.86 -1.82
N ASN A 339 -10.23 -9.39 -2.94
CA ASN A 339 -10.96 -10.42 -3.70
C ASN A 339 -10.27 -11.80 -3.69
N PHE A 340 -9.03 -11.90 -3.21
CA PHE A 340 -8.24 -13.13 -3.27
C PHE A 340 -7.71 -13.52 -1.89
N ASN A 341 -7.60 -14.82 -1.65
CA ASN A 341 -6.92 -15.38 -0.49
C ASN A 341 -5.48 -15.75 -0.87
N PRO A 342 -4.46 -15.36 -0.09
CA PRO A 342 -3.07 -15.73 -0.38
C PRO A 342 -2.84 -17.25 -0.33
N HIS A 343 -3.69 -18.03 0.34
CA HIS A 343 -3.60 -19.50 0.33
C HIS A 343 -3.93 -20.10 -1.04
N ASP A 344 -4.78 -19.46 -1.85
CA ASP A 344 -5.13 -19.94 -3.19
C ASP A 344 -3.94 -19.87 -4.17
N LEU A 345 -2.92 -19.08 -3.82
CA LEU A 345 -1.70 -18.91 -4.60
C LEU A 345 -0.64 -19.96 -4.25
N ARG A 346 -0.82 -20.71 -3.16
CA ARG A 346 0.14 -21.71 -2.71
C ARG A 346 -0.16 -23.05 -3.36
N GLN A 347 0.81 -23.60 -4.07
CA GLN A 347 0.71 -24.93 -4.66
C GLN A 347 2.11 -25.52 -4.80
N GLU A 348 2.26 -26.82 -4.53
CA GLU A 348 3.53 -27.51 -4.80
C GLU A 348 3.84 -27.44 -6.30
N THR A 349 4.82 -26.62 -6.67
CA THR A 349 5.29 -26.49 -8.05
C THR A 349 6.23 -27.65 -8.35
N ARG A 350 6.02 -28.30 -9.50
CA ARG A 350 6.90 -29.37 -9.98
C ARG A 350 7.62 -28.92 -11.23
N VAL A 351 8.90 -29.24 -11.29
CA VAL A 351 9.77 -28.90 -12.42
C VAL A 351 10.17 -30.14 -13.16
N PHE A 352 10.18 -30.03 -14.48
CA PHE A 352 10.52 -31.09 -15.41
C PHE A 352 11.76 -30.64 -16.17
N TRP A 353 12.76 -31.52 -16.24
CA TRP A 353 13.97 -31.33 -17.06
C TRP A 353 14.04 -32.36 -18.20
N HIS A 354 13.63 -33.61 -17.93
CA HIS A 354 13.66 -34.72 -18.90
C HIS A 354 12.77 -35.92 -18.55
N SER A 355 12.13 -35.95 -17.37
CA SER A 355 11.35 -37.10 -16.89
C SER A 355 9.88 -36.71 -16.73
N ASN A 356 8.96 -37.67 -16.85
CA ASN A 356 7.53 -37.41 -16.70
C ASN A 356 7.07 -37.34 -15.24
N HIS A 357 7.95 -37.61 -14.27
CA HIS A 357 7.56 -37.71 -12.86
C HIS A 357 7.62 -36.37 -12.10
N GLY A 358 8.32 -35.36 -12.64
CA GLY A 358 8.42 -34.00 -12.08
C GLY A 358 9.06 -33.95 -10.69
N THR A 359 10.07 -33.10 -10.50
CA THR A 359 10.67 -32.92 -9.17
C THR A 359 9.95 -31.80 -8.43
N PRO A 360 9.43 -32.04 -7.21
CA PRO A 360 8.78 -31.00 -6.43
C PRO A 360 9.80 -29.96 -5.97
N LEU A 361 9.41 -28.68 -6.06
CA LEU A 361 10.13 -27.56 -5.47
C LEU A 361 9.24 -26.92 -4.40
N PRO A 362 9.39 -27.33 -3.13
CA PRO A 362 8.67 -26.70 -2.03
C PRO A 362 9.05 -25.22 -1.92
N ASP A 363 8.09 -24.40 -1.51
CA ASP A 363 8.20 -22.93 -1.36
C ASP A 363 8.53 -22.15 -2.64
N TYR A 364 8.39 -22.78 -3.81
CA TYR A 364 8.64 -22.16 -5.11
C TYR A 364 7.40 -21.46 -5.67
N ASP A 365 6.71 -20.66 -4.85
CA ASP A 365 5.49 -19.94 -5.25
C ASP A 365 5.83 -18.73 -6.17
N TYR A 366 5.31 -18.71 -7.39
CA TYR A 366 5.63 -17.65 -8.37
C TYR A 366 5.30 -16.24 -7.86
N VAL A 367 4.11 -16.04 -7.31
CA VAL A 367 3.69 -14.71 -6.83
C VAL A 367 4.58 -14.24 -5.69
N LYS A 368 4.97 -15.16 -4.79
CA LYS A 368 5.87 -14.87 -3.67
C LYS A 368 7.27 -14.52 -4.16
N TRP A 369 7.81 -15.31 -5.09
CA TRP A 369 9.08 -15.02 -5.75
C TRP A 369 9.05 -13.65 -6.44
N LEU A 370 7.96 -13.34 -7.16
CA LEU A 370 7.86 -12.10 -7.93
C LEU A 370 7.92 -10.88 -7.01
N ILE A 371 7.15 -10.88 -5.93
CA ILE A 371 7.12 -9.74 -4.99
C ILE A 371 8.46 -9.55 -4.29
N GLU A 372 9.24 -10.61 -4.08
CA GLU A 372 10.54 -10.53 -3.39
C GLU A 372 11.68 -10.08 -4.31
N ASN A 373 11.60 -10.42 -5.60
CA ASN A 373 12.71 -10.26 -6.55
C ASN A 373 12.48 -9.19 -7.61
N THR A 374 11.28 -8.61 -7.71
CA THR A 374 10.96 -7.60 -8.73
C THR A 374 10.32 -6.35 -8.14
N LYS A 375 10.48 -5.23 -8.84
CA LYS A 375 9.92 -3.93 -8.44
C LYS A 375 8.43 -3.85 -8.78
N CYS A 376 7.58 -4.53 -8.03
CA CYS A 376 6.14 -4.64 -8.31
C CYS A 376 5.23 -4.13 -7.18
N ILE A 377 5.80 -3.68 -6.06
CA ILE A 377 5.05 -3.14 -4.91
C ILE A 377 5.03 -1.62 -4.99
N PRO A 378 3.85 -0.98 -5.10
CA PRO A 378 3.75 0.48 -5.15
C PRO A 378 4.13 1.08 -3.79
N THR A 379 4.92 2.15 -3.83
CA THR A 379 5.40 2.85 -2.63
C THR A 379 4.91 4.29 -2.58
N ARG A 380 5.01 4.92 -1.41
CA ARG A 380 4.67 6.35 -1.23
C ARG A 380 5.61 7.30 -2.00
N LEU A 381 6.73 6.79 -2.50
CA LEU A 381 7.65 7.52 -3.39
C LEU A 381 7.14 7.63 -4.83
N LEU A 382 5.93 7.13 -5.13
CA LEU A 382 5.34 7.06 -6.47
C LEU A 382 6.12 6.13 -7.43
N THR A 383 6.94 5.23 -6.87
CA THR A 383 7.67 4.19 -7.60
C THR A 383 7.28 2.80 -7.10
N CYS A 384 7.65 1.76 -7.84
CA CYS A 384 7.56 0.39 -7.37
C CYS A 384 8.91 -0.09 -6.80
N GLU A 385 8.87 -0.87 -5.72
CA GLU A 385 10.01 -1.59 -5.16
C GLU A 385 9.64 -3.06 -4.91
N SER A 386 10.62 -3.89 -4.55
CA SER A 386 10.33 -5.25 -4.08
C SER A 386 9.77 -5.23 -2.66
N ALA A 387 9.05 -6.28 -2.28
CA ALA A 387 8.55 -6.47 -0.93
C ALA A 387 9.69 -6.52 0.11
N THR A 388 10.84 -7.06 -0.28
CA THR A 388 12.05 -7.12 0.55
C THR A 388 12.62 -5.73 0.85
N GLU A 389 12.50 -4.76 -0.06
CA GLU A 389 13.00 -3.39 0.13
C GLU A 389 11.91 -2.42 0.62
N THR A 390 10.66 -2.87 0.75
CA THR A 390 9.52 -2.03 1.13
C THR A 390 9.20 -2.14 2.62
N PHE A 391 8.88 -1.00 3.24
CA PHE A 391 8.45 -0.93 4.64
C PHE A 391 6.94 -1.02 4.79
N LEU A 392 6.49 -1.67 5.87
CA LEU A 392 5.10 -1.67 6.29
C LEU A 392 4.67 -0.26 6.71
N ALA A 393 3.51 0.19 6.25
CA ALA A 393 2.97 1.52 6.52
C ALA A 393 2.40 1.65 7.95
N THR A 394 3.25 1.56 8.97
CA THR A 394 2.87 1.85 10.37
C THR A 394 2.95 3.35 10.66
N LYS A 395 2.23 3.83 11.68
CA LYS A 395 2.26 5.26 12.07
C LYS A 395 3.70 5.75 12.32
N THR A 396 4.48 4.99 13.09
CA THR A 396 5.88 5.31 13.40
C THR A 396 6.75 5.38 12.15
N ILE A 397 6.66 4.38 11.25
CA ILE A 397 7.44 4.36 10.01
C ILE A 397 7.03 5.52 9.10
N ILE A 398 5.74 5.84 8.98
CA ILE A 398 5.25 6.96 8.17
C ILE A 398 5.80 8.29 8.69
N GLU A 399 5.75 8.52 10.01
CA GLU A 399 6.26 9.74 10.63
C GLU A 399 7.77 9.91 10.41
N LEU A 400 8.54 8.83 10.60
CA LEU A 400 10.00 8.82 10.45
C LEU A 400 10.45 8.89 8.99
N CYS A 401 9.96 8.00 8.14
CA CYS A 401 10.46 7.83 6.78
C CYS A 401 9.89 8.85 5.80
N GLY A 402 8.67 9.35 6.05
CA GLY A 402 8.01 10.36 5.21
C GLY A 402 8.04 10.01 3.71
N GLU A 403 8.57 10.92 2.92
CA GLU A 403 8.76 10.81 1.46
C GLU A 403 10.19 10.40 1.07
N TYR A 404 10.97 9.87 2.01
CA TYR A 404 12.39 9.58 1.78
C TYR A 404 12.69 8.09 1.61
N LEU A 405 11.88 7.18 2.18
CA LEU A 405 12.08 5.73 2.07
C LEU A 405 10.85 5.03 1.48
N PRO A 406 11.04 3.84 0.84
CA PRO A 406 9.96 3.11 0.17
C PRO A 406 8.98 2.48 1.16
N ILE A 407 7.96 3.23 1.54
CA ILE A 407 6.84 2.74 2.37
C ILE A 407 5.74 2.22 1.45
N ALA A 408 5.17 1.05 1.74
CA ALA A 408 4.08 0.49 0.94
C ALA A 408 2.91 1.49 0.80
N ALA A 409 2.47 1.72 -0.43
CA ALA A 409 1.27 2.50 -0.75
C ALA A 409 0.03 1.60 -0.84
N ILE A 410 -0.03 0.58 0.02
CA ILE A 410 -1.12 -0.39 0.09
C ILE A 410 -1.65 -0.39 1.52
N SER A 411 -2.97 -0.38 1.66
CA SER A 411 -3.64 -0.42 2.96
C SER A 411 -4.02 -1.84 3.31
N PHE A 412 -3.71 -2.25 4.55
CA PHE A 412 -4.11 -3.52 5.11
C PHE A 412 -5.23 -3.32 6.14
N THR A 413 -6.27 -4.15 6.07
CA THR A 413 -7.34 -4.26 7.07
C THR A 413 -7.17 -5.56 7.87
N ASN A 414 -7.95 -5.72 8.95
CA ASN A 414 -7.94 -6.94 9.77
C ASN A 414 -8.22 -8.22 8.95
N GLU A 415 -9.03 -8.09 7.90
CA GLU A 415 -9.37 -9.19 6.97
C GLU A 415 -8.20 -9.58 6.04
N THR A 416 -7.19 -8.73 5.93
CA THR A 416 -6.01 -8.94 5.06
C THR A 416 -4.76 -9.42 5.81
N THR A 417 -4.91 -9.91 7.03
CA THR A 417 -3.79 -10.37 7.88
C THR A 417 -2.96 -11.49 7.23
N GLY A 418 -3.60 -12.40 6.48
CA GLY A 418 -2.89 -13.41 5.68
C GLY A 418 -1.95 -12.79 4.64
N TRP A 419 -2.35 -11.67 4.04
CA TRP A 419 -1.54 -10.94 3.07
C TRP A 419 -0.35 -10.22 3.72
N LEU A 420 -0.47 -9.71 4.94
CA LEU A 420 0.66 -9.11 5.67
C LEU A 420 1.81 -10.12 5.84
N SER A 421 1.49 -11.36 6.22
CA SER A 421 2.45 -12.45 6.33
C SER A 421 2.98 -12.86 4.95
N PHE A 422 2.13 -12.84 3.92
CA PHE A 422 2.53 -13.15 2.55
C PHE A 422 3.55 -12.15 1.99
N PHE A 423 3.34 -10.84 2.16
CA PHE A 423 4.29 -9.83 1.70
C PHE A 423 5.58 -9.80 2.50
N ASN A 424 5.49 -9.99 3.83
CA ASN A 424 6.62 -9.94 4.75
C ASN A 424 7.44 -8.65 4.63
N PHE A 425 6.76 -7.50 4.54
CA PHE A 425 7.40 -6.18 4.51
C PHE A 425 8.25 -5.92 5.75
N ARG A 426 9.26 -5.07 5.61
CA ARG A 426 10.11 -4.64 6.73
C ARG A 426 9.28 -3.90 7.77
N LYS A 427 9.36 -4.35 9.03
CA LYS A 427 8.64 -3.75 10.18
C LYS A 427 9.51 -2.81 11.01
N SER A 428 10.82 -2.90 10.85
CA SER A 428 11.80 -2.11 11.60
C SER A 428 12.88 -1.57 10.65
N LEU A 429 13.49 -0.46 11.07
CA LEU A 429 14.61 0.17 10.40
C LEU A 429 15.93 -0.43 10.95
N LEU A 430 16.93 -0.53 10.09
CA LEU A 430 18.29 -0.93 10.42
C LEU A 430 19.16 0.34 10.40
N PRO A 431 20.36 0.35 11.00
CA PRO A 431 21.24 1.53 11.01
C PRO A 431 21.46 2.14 9.61
N LYS A 432 21.64 1.29 8.59
CA LYS A 432 21.76 1.73 7.19
C LYS A 432 20.58 2.56 6.67
N HIS A 433 19.37 2.28 7.14
CA HIS A 433 18.17 2.99 6.72
C HIS A 433 18.10 4.37 7.36
N TYR A 434 18.44 4.49 8.64
CA TYR A 434 18.52 5.78 9.33
C TYR A 434 19.57 6.71 8.70
N PHE A 435 20.73 6.17 8.35
CA PHE A 435 21.80 6.95 7.72
C PHE A 435 21.40 7.41 6.31
N ASN A 436 20.75 6.54 5.53
CA ASN A 436 20.18 6.92 4.23
C ASN A 436 19.11 8.02 4.38
N LEU A 437 18.25 7.91 5.40
CA LEU A 437 17.24 8.92 5.71
C LEU A 437 17.86 10.28 6.04
N LEU A 438 18.88 10.33 6.90
CA LEU A 438 19.63 11.57 7.21
C LEU A 438 20.25 12.19 5.96
N ASN A 439 20.88 11.38 5.10
CA ASN A 439 21.47 11.86 3.85
C ASN A 439 20.43 12.43 2.87
N LYS A 440 19.24 11.81 2.78
CA LYS A 440 18.14 12.30 1.95
C LYS A 440 17.52 13.59 2.51
N ILE A 441 17.34 13.68 3.82
CA ILE A 441 16.87 14.91 4.48
C ILE A 441 17.86 16.06 4.23
N ARG A 442 19.17 15.80 4.33
CA ARG A 442 20.20 16.80 4.03
C ARG A 442 20.11 17.32 2.59
N ALA A 443 19.88 16.43 1.63
CA ALA A 443 19.76 16.81 0.22
C ALA A 443 18.50 17.67 -0.06
N ASP A 444 17.52 17.65 0.85
CA ASP A 444 16.29 18.43 0.79
C ASP A 444 16.40 19.71 1.64
N GLU A 445 17.25 20.64 1.23
CA GLU A 445 17.57 21.87 1.99
C GLU A 445 16.35 22.76 2.29
N LYS A 446 15.25 22.62 1.53
CA LYS A 446 14.05 23.46 1.66
C LYS A 446 13.14 23.09 2.83
N SER A 447 13.37 21.95 3.50
CA SER A 447 12.44 21.37 4.47
C SER A 447 13.01 21.19 5.88
N LEU A 448 14.17 21.80 6.21
CA LEU A 448 14.85 21.61 7.50
C LEU A 448 13.94 21.88 8.71
N ASN A 449 13.18 22.98 8.70
CA ASN A 449 12.27 23.33 9.79
C ASN A 449 11.18 22.28 10.03
N ASN A 450 10.77 21.55 8.99
CA ASN A 450 9.77 20.48 9.09
C ASN A 450 10.40 19.14 9.49
N ASN A 451 11.70 18.98 9.31
CA ASN A 451 12.43 17.74 9.55
C ASN A 451 13.23 17.73 10.86
N GLU A 452 13.39 18.85 11.55
CA GLU A 452 14.17 18.90 12.80
C GLU A 452 13.66 17.89 13.84
N SER A 453 12.34 17.86 14.10
CA SER A 453 11.74 16.87 15.01
C SER A 453 11.96 15.43 14.52
N ARG A 454 11.94 15.20 13.21
CA ARG A 454 12.22 13.89 12.60
C ARG A 454 13.68 13.48 12.80
N ILE A 455 14.63 14.39 12.65
CA ILE A 455 16.06 14.15 12.90
C ILE A 455 16.28 13.75 14.36
N GLN A 456 15.65 14.46 15.31
CA GLN A 456 15.74 14.10 16.73
C GLN A 456 15.13 12.72 17.03
N LYS A 457 13.99 12.37 16.41
CA LYS A 457 13.44 11.01 16.52
C LYS A 457 14.40 9.94 15.96
N ILE A 458 15.06 10.22 14.83
CA ILE A 458 16.07 9.31 14.26
C ILE A 458 17.22 9.06 15.26
N TYR A 459 17.73 10.11 15.91
CA TYR A 459 18.76 9.96 16.93
C TYR A 459 18.26 9.15 18.13
N GLY A 460 17.03 9.40 18.59
CA GLY A 460 16.39 8.62 19.65
C GLY A 460 16.32 7.12 19.33
N ASP A 461 15.82 6.77 18.14
CA ASP A 461 15.70 5.37 17.71
C ASP A 461 17.08 4.68 17.57
N LEU A 462 18.11 5.41 17.11
CA LEU A 462 19.48 4.92 17.07
C LEU A 462 20.03 4.65 18.48
N LEU A 463 19.78 5.55 19.42
CA LEU A 463 20.19 5.42 20.83
C LEU A 463 19.50 4.26 21.53
N GLU A 464 18.21 4.02 21.25
CA GLU A 464 17.48 2.88 21.81
C GLU A 464 18.02 1.55 21.24
N SER A 465 18.25 1.50 19.92
CA SER A 465 18.64 0.28 19.21
C SER A 465 20.11 -0.10 19.30
N ILE A 466 21.02 0.80 19.69
CA ILE A 466 22.48 0.54 19.73
C ILE A 466 22.87 -0.74 20.50
N SER A 467 22.12 -1.11 21.54
CA SER A 467 22.41 -2.30 22.33
C SER A 467 22.05 -3.62 21.65
N SER A 468 21.19 -3.59 20.63
CA SER A 468 20.80 -4.78 19.87
C SER A 468 21.55 -4.94 18.55
N TRP A 469 22.47 -4.03 18.23
CA TRP A 469 23.24 -4.09 17.00
C TRP A 469 24.24 -5.24 17.02
N SER A 470 24.29 -5.95 15.89
CA SER A 470 25.32 -6.94 15.59
C SER A 470 26.68 -6.28 15.34
N LEU A 471 27.73 -7.10 15.33
CA LEU A 471 29.09 -6.64 14.99
C LEU A 471 29.14 -5.98 13.61
N SER A 472 28.48 -6.56 12.61
CA SER A 472 28.44 -6.02 11.25
C SER A 472 27.70 -4.69 11.14
N GLU A 473 26.64 -4.49 11.94
CA GLU A 473 25.92 -3.22 12.02
C GLU A 473 26.77 -2.12 12.67
N SER A 474 27.50 -2.47 13.73
CA SER A 474 28.41 -1.55 14.42
C SER A 474 29.59 -1.15 13.53
N GLU A 475 30.16 -2.09 12.79
CA GLU A 475 31.19 -1.83 11.78
C GLU A 475 30.67 -0.94 10.64
N PHE A 476 29.46 -1.24 10.14
CA PHE A 476 28.81 -0.41 9.13
C PHE A 476 28.64 1.05 9.62
N VAL A 477 28.17 1.26 10.85
CA VAL A 477 28.02 2.61 11.42
C VAL A 477 29.36 3.32 11.51
N ARG A 478 30.42 2.64 11.97
CA ARG A 478 31.78 3.19 12.08
C ARG A 478 32.37 3.60 10.74
N GLU A 479 32.11 2.83 9.69
CA GLU A 479 32.58 3.15 8.34
C GLU A 479 31.76 4.28 7.71
N GLN A 480 30.43 4.23 7.81
CA GLN A 480 29.57 5.25 7.22
C GLN A 480 29.69 6.61 7.91
N SER A 481 29.93 6.64 9.22
CA SER A 481 30.06 7.87 10.00
C SER A 481 31.19 8.78 9.49
N LYS A 482 32.25 8.23 8.90
CA LYS A 482 33.37 8.99 8.30
C LYS A 482 32.92 9.96 7.22
N THR A 483 31.81 9.68 6.54
CA THR A 483 31.25 10.50 5.45
C THR A 483 29.88 11.09 5.80
N LEU A 484 29.39 10.82 7.01
CA LEU A 484 28.07 11.25 7.44
C LEU A 484 28.10 12.71 7.87
N TYR A 485 27.10 13.47 7.41
CA TYR A 485 26.86 14.83 7.86
C TYR A 485 25.70 14.85 8.84
N LEU A 486 25.87 15.58 9.94
CA LEU A 486 24.87 15.76 10.98
C LEU A 486 24.61 17.25 11.18
N LEU A 487 23.47 17.55 11.78
CA LEU A 487 23.01 18.91 12.01
C LEU A 487 23.65 19.50 13.27
N SER A 488 24.28 20.67 13.17
CA SER A 488 24.77 21.43 14.32
C SER A 488 23.72 22.38 14.91
N GLU A 489 23.94 22.85 16.14
CA GLU A 489 23.05 23.78 16.86
C GLU A 489 22.71 25.05 16.07
N ASN A 490 23.64 25.52 15.23
CA ASN A 490 23.44 26.65 14.31
C ASN A 490 22.75 26.27 12.98
N ASN A 491 22.10 25.10 12.91
CA ASN A 491 21.38 24.57 11.74
C ASN A 491 22.25 24.37 10.49
N GLN A 492 23.55 24.08 10.65
CA GLN A 492 24.45 23.75 9.55
C GLN A 492 24.72 22.25 9.49
N TRP A 493 24.87 21.71 8.28
CA TRP A 493 25.29 20.31 8.10
C TRP A 493 26.81 20.24 8.12
N LYS A 494 27.39 19.50 9.09
CA LYS A 494 28.84 19.28 9.21
C LYS A 494 29.16 17.80 9.32
N LEU A 495 30.38 17.43 8.94
CA LEU A 495 30.83 16.04 9.08
C LEU A 495 30.79 15.62 10.55
N ALA A 496 30.44 14.36 10.81
CA ALA A 496 30.37 13.83 12.17
C ALA A 496 31.69 14.03 12.96
N SER A 497 32.84 13.91 12.28
CA SER A 497 34.18 14.13 12.86
C SER A 497 34.55 15.59 13.15
N GLU A 498 33.80 16.54 12.61
CA GLU A 498 33.97 17.98 12.85
C GLU A 498 33.08 18.50 13.97
N LEU A 499 32.12 17.68 14.43
CA LEU A 499 31.17 18.05 15.47
C LEU A 499 31.68 17.70 16.86
N PHE A 500 31.21 18.48 17.83
CA PHE A 500 31.52 18.31 19.24
C PHE A 500 30.25 18.09 20.07
N VAL A 501 30.38 17.34 21.15
CA VAL A 501 29.36 17.25 22.22
C VAL A 501 30.06 17.47 23.55
N TYR A 502 29.52 18.37 24.36
CA TYR A 502 30.02 18.61 25.71
C TYR A 502 29.41 17.60 26.69
N VAL A 503 30.26 17.01 27.53
CA VAL A 503 29.91 15.95 28.48
C VAL A 503 30.40 16.38 29.87
N GLU A 504 29.48 16.65 30.81
CA GLU A 504 29.85 16.89 32.22
C GLU A 504 29.87 15.61 33.04
N ASP A 505 30.79 15.57 34.01
CA ASP A 505 30.80 14.56 35.08
C ASP A 505 29.60 14.81 36.00
N GLY A 506 28.48 14.13 35.72
CA GLY A 506 27.22 14.32 36.45
C GLY A 506 25.96 14.16 35.61
N GLY A 507 26.08 14.02 34.28
CA GLY A 507 24.98 13.64 33.39
C GLY A 507 24.18 14.80 32.80
N GLU A 508 24.51 16.05 33.11
CA GLU A 508 23.95 17.20 32.40
C GLU A 508 24.89 17.62 31.25
N HIS A 509 24.34 17.74 30.05
CA HIS A 509 25.08 18.17 28.88
C HIS A 509 24.61 19.58 28.50
N SER A 510 25.49 20.57 28.61
CA SER A 510 25.20 21.96 28.21
C SER A 510 25.64 22.24 26.78
N SER A 511 25.00 23.23 26.13
CA SER A 511 25.41 23.71 24.81
C SER A 511 26.68 24.57 24.93
N LEU A 512 27.68 24.30 24.10
CA LEU A 512 28.86 25.14 23.98
C LEU A 512 28.52 26.42 23.19
N ASN A 513 29.39 27.43 23.31
CA ASN A 513 29.31 28.70 22.58
C ASN A 513 29.06 28.47 21.06
N GLU A 514 28.33 29.39 20.40
CA GLU A 514 27.95 29.32 18.97
C GLU A 514 29.14 29.14 18.02
N ALA A 515 30.35 29.52 18.45
CA ALA A 515 31.59 29.34 17.70
C ALA A 515 32.03 27.86 17.57
N ILE A 516 31.64 26.98 18.50
CA ILE A 516 31.99 25.56 18.46
C ILE A 516 30.86 24.79 17.76
N PRO A 517 31.15 24.06 16.66
CA PRO A 517 30.15 23.31 15.93
C PRO A 517 29.64 22.11 16.75
N SER A 518 28.64 22.37 17.59
CA SER A 518 28.07 21.39 18.49
C SER A 518 26.95 20.61 17.80
N LEU A 519 26.89 19.30 17.97
CA LEU A 519 25.81 18.46 17.44
C LEU A 519 24.46 18.89 18.06
N LYS A 520 23.46 19.10 17.21
CA LYS A 520 22.11 19.48 17.64
C LYS A 520 21.39 18.28 18.25
N LEU A 521 21.15 18.32 19.55
CA LEU A 521 20.42 17.30 20.30
C LEU A 521 19.37 17.94 21.20
N ASP A 522 18.15 17.40 21.18
CA ASP A 522 17.13 17.76 22.15
C ASP A 522 17.45 17.24 23.56
N PHE A 523 16.70 17.71 24.56
CA PHE A 523 16.93 17.34 25.97
C PHE A 523 16.88 15.82 26.19
N THR A 524 16.01 15.10 25.48
CA THR A 524 15.83 13.65 25.63
C THR A 524 17.02 12.85 25.10
N ASN A 525 17.47 13.13 23.87
CA ASN A 525 18.61 12.45 23.26
C ASN A 525 19.91 12.81 23.97
N ARG A 526 20.00 14.07 24.40
CA ARG A 526 21.17 14.59 25.07
C ARG A 526 21.41 13.91 26.42
N ASN A 527 20.36 13.59 27.17
CA ASN A 527 20.49 12.91 28.48
C ASN A 527 20.39 11.38 28.38
N HIS A 528 20.48 10.80 27.18
CA HIS A 528 20.36 9.36 27.00
C HIS A 528 21.62 8.63 27.48
N SER A 529 21.45 7.58 28.31
CA SER A 529 22.55 6.83 28.95
C SER A 529 23.55 6.17 27.99
N LYS A 530 23.15 6.02 26.72
CA LYS A 530 23.95 5.41 25.64
C LYS A 530 24.52 6.42 24.64
N LEU A 531 24.36 7.72 24.89
CA LEU A 531 24.82 8.77 23.98
C LEU A 531 26.33 8.68 23.73
N ILE A 532 27.13 8.51 24.78
CA ILE A 532 28.59 8.39 24.69
C ILE A 532 28.97 7.26 23.73
N ASN A 533 28.37 6.07 23.90
CA ASN A 533 28.64 4.91 23.05
C ASN A 533 28.31 5.19 21.56
N LEU A 534 27.19 5.86 21.29
CA LEU A 534 26.82 6.22 19.92
C LEU A 534 27.80 7.23 19.32
N LEU A 535 28.18 8.26 20.08
CA LEU A 535 29.13 9.29 19.63
C LEU A 535 30.51 8.69 19.33
N GLU A 536 30.99 7.75 20.15
CA GLU A 536 32.24 7.03 19.90
C GLU A 536 32.20 6.20 18.62
N LEU A 537 31.09 5.49 18.37
CA LEU A 537 30.89 4.76 17.11
C LEU A 537 30.84 5.70 15.90
N MET A 538 30.24 6.88 16.07
CA MET A 538 30.09 7.88 15.01
C MET A 538 31.32 8.79 14.85
N ASN A 539 32.36 8.60 15.67
CA ASN A 539 33.57 9.43 15.68
C ASN A 539 33.28 10.94 15.89
N VAL A 540 32.25 11.26 16.69
CA VAL A 540 31.93 12.63 17.10
C VAL A 540 32.79 12.98 18.32
N LYS A 541 33.42 14.16 18.32
CA LYS A 541 34.37 14.55 19.38
C LYS A 541 33.63 14.89 20.67
N GLN A 542 34.14 14.39 21.79
CA GLN A 542 33.62 14.70 23.12
C GLN A 542 34.53 15.73 23.78
N ILE A 543 33.93 16.76 24.39
CA ILE A 543 34.65 17.77 25.18
C ILE A 543 34.18 17.65 26.62
N ARG A 544 35.11 17.53 27.55
CA ARG A 544 34.87 17.59 29.00
C ARG A 544 35.40 18.89 29.57
N MET A 545 35.00 19.23 30.78
CA MET A 545 35.51 20.43 31.48
C MET A 545 37.05 20.45 31.54
N ASN A 546 37.68 19.29 31.76
CA ASN A 546 39.14 19.18 31.82
C ASN A 546 39.84 19.42 30.47
N ASP A 547 39.11 19.36 29.36
CA ASP A 547 39.64 19.62 28.01
C ASP A 547 39.63 21.12 27.67
N LEU A 548 38.95 21.94 28.49
CA LEU A 548 38.86 23.39 28.29
C LEU A 548 40.06 24.09 28.95
N ILE A 549 40.93 24.65 28.12
CA ILE A 549 42.04 25.49 28.57
C ILE A 549 41.55 26.95 28.60
N LEU A 550 41.60 27.58 29.78
CA LEU A 550 41.43 29.03 29.91
C LEU A 550 42.58 29.74 29.18
N ALA A 551 42.29 30.30 28.01
CA ALA A 551 43.23 31.14 27.28
C ALA A 551 43.35 32.51 27.96
N CYS A 552 44.07 32.59 29.08
CA CYS A 552 44.53 33.87 29.64
C CYS A 552 45.71 33.65 30.58
N LEU A 553 46.93 33.67 30.05
CA LEU A 553 48.12 33.99 30.86
C LEU A 553 49.13 34.94 30.18
N ASN A 554 49.00 35.27 28.87
CA ASN A 554 50.01 36.06 28.16
C ASN A 554 49.51 37.30 27.39
N SER A 555 48.24 37.68 27.54
CA SER A 555 47.77 38.99 27.06
C SER A 555 47.79 39.96 28.25
N PRO A 556 48.33 41.20 28.13
CA PRO A 556 48.17 42.18 29.18
C PRO A 556 46.66 42.33 29.46
N PRO A 557 46.25 42.30 30.74
CA PRO A 557 44.84 42.27 31.09
C PRO A 557 44.17 43.53 30.54
N ASP A 558 43.02 43.35 29.89
CA ASP A 558 42.20 44.44 29.36
C ASP A 558 41.98 45.47 30.47
N ASP A 559 42.38 46.73 30.23
CA ASP A 559 42.31 47.81 31.21
C ASP A 559 40.89 47.99 31.77
N ASN A 560 39.86 47.64 31.00
CA ASN A 560 38.48 47.65 31.50
C ASN A 560 38.19 46.52 32.50
N LEU A 561 38.77 45.33 32.30
CA LEU A 561 38.65 44.20 33.21
C LEU A 561 39.45 44.44 34.49
N VAL A 562 40.66 45.02 34.39
CA VAL A 562 41.49 45.43 35.53
C VAL A 562 40.82 46.53 36.34
N LYS A 563 40.14 47.46 35.68
CA LYS A 563 39.40 48.53 36.35
C LYS A 563 38.14 47.99 37.05
N HIS A 564 37.39 47.11 36.41
CA HIS A 564 36.23 46.46 37.03
C HIS A 564 36.61 45.53 38.20
N LEU A 565 37.70 44.75 38.06
CA LEU A 565 38.23 43.91 39.13
C LEU A 565 38.90 44.73 40.22
N GLY A 566 39.60 45.82 39.87
CA GLY A 566 40.24 46.75 40.80
C GLY A 566 39.26 47.53 41.66
N ASP A 567 38.14 47.95 41.07
CA ASP A 567 37.03 48.59 41.81
C ASP A 567 36.29 47.58 42.69
N SER A 568 36.22 46.31 42.27
CA SER A 568 35.67 45.19 43.06
C SER A 568 36.63 44.65 44.13
N LEU A 569 37.94 44.91 44.02
CA LEU A 569 38.97 44.48 44.99
C LEU A 569 39.27 45.57 46.03
N LYS A 570 39.01 46.85 45.73
CA LYS A 570 39.07 47.95 46.72
C LYS A 570 38.05 47.78 47.85
N THR A 571 36.93 47.10 47.60
CA THR A 571 35.93 46.75 48.63
C THR A 571 36.33 45.55 49.49
N LEU A 572 37.45 44.89 49.22
CA LEU A 572 37.87 43.65 49.87
C LEU A 572 39.18 43.74 50.69
N SER A 573 39.76 44.93 50.88
CA SER A 573 40.92 45.10 51.78
C SER A 573 40.51 45.63 53.15
N ILE A 574 40.45 44.74 54.16
CA ILE A 574 41.17 44.83 55.45
C ILE A 574 41.11 43.47 56.17
N HIS A 575 42.25 43.14 56.76
CA HIS A 575 42.68 41.89 57.40
C HIS A 575 42.29 41.80 58.91
N PRO A 576 42.66 40.73 59.66
CA PRO A 576 41.79 40.02 60.60
C PRO A 576 41.94 40.40 62.09
N THR A 577 41.11 39.73 62.92
CA THR A 577 41.11 39.58 64.39
C THR A 577 40.42 40.65 65.26
N SER A 578 39.15 40.42 65.59
CA SER A 578 38.71 40.18 66.99
C SER A 578 37.24 39.76 67.02
N LEU A 579 36.88 38.98 68.05
CA LEU A 579 35.53 38.53 68.43
C LEU A 579 34.97 37.29 67.72
N ILE A 580 35.56 36.17 68.15
CA ILE A 580 34.85 34.98 68.64
C ILE A 580 33.52 35.36 69.35
N ASN A 581 32.50 34.54 69.10
CA ASN A 581 31.18 34.43 69.76
C ASN A 581 30.06 35.40 69.35
N LYS A 582 29.25 34.93 68.39
CA LYS A 582 27.85 34.59 68.68
C LYS A 582 27.42 33.44 67.76
N GLU A 583 27.25 32.27 68.34
CA GLU A 583 26.31 31.27 67.85
C GLU A 583 24.96 31.97 67.62
N ILE A 584 24.41 31.85 66.40
CA ILE A 584 22.97 31.71 66.16
C ILE A 584 22.86 30.76 64.95
N ASP A 585 22.78 29.47 65.25
CA ASP A 585 21.92 28.58 64.47
C ASP A 585 20.52 29.15 64.54
N ASP A 586 19.84 29.38 63.41
CA ASP A 586 18.37 29.43 63.36
C ASP A 586 17.88 29.39 61.91
N ILE A 587 17.65 28.18 61.38
CA ILE A 587 16.59 27.99 60.38
C ILE A 587 15.29 27.95 61.17
N HIS A 588 14.53 29.03 61.14
CA HIS A 588 13.21 29.05 61.73
C HIS A 588 12.21 28.49 60.72
N LEU A 589 11.85 27.20 60.86
CA LEU A 589 10.64 26.66 60.26
C LEU A 589 9.44 27.11 61.10
N PHE A 590 8.54 27.91 60.52
CA PHE A 590 7.27 28.29 61.14
C PHE A 590 6.09 27.71 60.35
N SER A 591 5.17 27.00 61.02
CA SER A 591 3.92 26.50 60.42
C SER A 591 2.80 27.54 60.57
N VAL A 592 2.18 27.92 59.46
CA VAL A 592 1.13 28.96 59.35
C VAL A 592 -0.22 28.48 59.91
N SER A 593 -0.40 27.16 60.13
CA SER A 593 -1.61 26.57 60.72
C SER A 593 -1.95 27.09 62.13
N SER A 594 -1.01 27.77 62.77
CA SER A 594 -1.16 28.36 64.10
C SER A 594 -1.83 29.75 64.13
N PHE A 595 -2.13 30.38 62.97
CA PHE A 595 -2.60 31.78 62.95
C PHE A 595 -3.86 32.13 62.13
N SER A 596 -4.45 31.26 61.29
CA SER A 596 -5.84 31.50 60.80
C SER A 596 -6.48 30.29 60.10
N ASN A 597 -7.78 30.05 60.35
CA ASN A 597 -8.60 29.04 59.65
C ASN A 597 -9.16 29.53 58.30
N SER A 598 -8.98 30.81 57.91
CA SER A 598 -9.58 31.34 56.67
C SER A 598 -8.65 31.19 55.46
N ILE A 599 -7.32 31.19 55.66
CA ILE A 599 -6.34 31.04 54.57
C ILE A 599 -6.44 29.64 53.95
N THR A 600 -6.63 28.59 54.77
CA THR A 600 -6.69 27.18 54.36
C THR A 600 -7.77 26.88 53.30
N ALA A 601 -8.95 27.51 53.40
CA ALA A 601 -10.07 27.26 52.49
C ALA A 601 -9.92 27.93 51.12
N GLU A 602 -9.20 29.06 51.05
CA GLU A 602 -8.98 29.83 49.83
C GLU A 602 -7.76 29.29 49.05
N THR A 603 -6.71 28.83 49.76
CA THR A 603 -5.56 28.10 49.18
C THR A 603 -5.96 26.83 48.42
N MET A 604 -6.89 26.02 48.95
CA MET A 604 -7.32 24.78 48.30
C MET A 604 -8.20 25.04 47.07
N ARG A 605 -8.92 26.16 47.02
CA ARG A 605 -9.81 26.49 45.91
C ARG A 605 -9.08 27.04 44.68
N LEU A 606 -7.93 27.70 44.87
CA LEU A 606 -7.14 28.29 43.78
C LEU A 606 -6.28 27.26 43.04
N SER A 607 -5.75 26.24 43.73
CA SER A 607 -4.94 25.18 43.11
C SER A 607 -5.76 24.21 42.23
N GLU A 608 -7.07 24.06 42.49
CA GLU A 608 -7.91 23.08 41.78
C GLU A 608 -8.59 23.59 40.50
N ARG A 609 -8.66 24.91 40.23
CA ARG A 609 -9.68 25.44 39.31
C ARG A 609 -9.28 26.07 37.96
N ASN A 610 -8.03 26.33 37.57
CA ASN A 610 -7.78 26.95 36.25
C ASN A 610 -6.47 26.55 35.53
N ARG A 611 -6.58 26.23 34.23
CA ARG A 611 -5.49 25.89 33.27
C ARG A 611 -5.05 27.09 32.39
N GLU A 612 -5.08 28.32 32.93
CA GLU A 612 -4.54 29.50 32.24
C GLU A 612 -3.26 29.99 32.95
N LEU A 613 -2.12 29.74 32.31
CA LEU A 613 -0.76 29.72 32.89
C LEU A 613 -0.13 31.08 33.27
N ARG A 614 -0.86 32.20 33.32
CA ARG A 614 -0.27 33.51 33.71
C ARG A 614 -0.98 34.22 34.85
N SER A 615 -2.31 34.11 34.94
CA SER A 615 -3.07 34.70 36.05
C SER A 615 -2.90 33.90 37.35
N LEU A 616 -2.65 32.60 37.25
CA LEU A 616 -2.50 31.71 38.40
C LEU A 616 -1.16 31.94 39.13
N ASP A 617 -0.04 32.04 38.40
CA ASP A 617 1.29 32.31 38.99
C ASP A 617 1.29 33.63 39.77
N LEU A 618 0.67 34.68 39.21
CA LEU A 618 0.60 35.99 39.87
C LEU A 618 -0.28 35.97 41.13
N GLN A 619 -1.34 35.16 41.15
CA GLN A 619 -2.18 34.97 42.34
C GLN A 619 -1.46 34.16 43.42
N ILE A 620 -0.69 33.14 43.02
CA ILE A 620 0.13 32.30 43.90
C ILE A 620 1.23 33.11 44.57
N THR A 621 1.95 33.95 43.82
CA THR A 621 3.01 34.82 44.37
C THR A 621 2.45 35.79 45.40
N ARG A 622 1.35 36.50 45.07
CA ARG A 622 0.67 37.42 45.98
C ARG A 622 0.17 36.77 47.27
N LEU A 623 -0.31 35.54 47.17
CA LEU A 623 -0.75 34.78 48.35
C LEU A 623 0.42 34.47 49.30
N GLY A 624 1.60 34.16 48.75
CA GLY A 624 2.82 34.00 49.54
C GLY A 624 3.25 35.28 50.23
N GLU A 625 3.23 36.42 49.51
CA GLU A 625 3.51 37.74 50.08
C GLU A 625 2.55 38.09 51.23
N GLU A 626 1.25 37.84 51.05
CA GLU A 626 0.23 38.09 52.09
C GLU A 626 0.48 37.26 53.35
N ILE A 627 0.87 35.99 53.19
CA ILE A 627 1.23 35.08 54.30
C ILE A 627 2.41 35.65 55.09
N VAL A 628 3.47 36.09 54.41
CA VAL A 628 4.66 36.68 55.05
C VAL A 628 4.33 37.99 55.74
N TYR A 629 3.54 38.86 55.11
CA TYR A 629 3.12 40.14 55.69
C TYR A 629 2.30 39.95 56.98
N LYS A 630 1.33 39.02 56.98
CA LYS A 630 0.54 38.66 58.17
C LYS A 630 1.43 38.07 59.26
N TYR A 631 2.38 37.20 58.89
CA TYR A 631 3.36 36.64 59.83
C TYR A 631 4.19 37.74 60.51
N LEU A 632 4.72 38.69 59.73
CA LEU A 632 5.53 39.80 60.27
C LEU A 632 4.70 40.71 61.18
N LYS A 633 3.47 41.08 60.78
CA LYS A 633 2.56 41.85 61.64
C LYS A 633 2.23 41.14 62.95
N HIS A 634 2.06 39.83 62.92
CA HIS A 634 1.85 39.05 64.13
C HIS A 634 3.12 39.00 65.00
N LYS A 635 4.28 38.70 64.41
CA LYS A 635 5.58 38.60 65.09
C LYS A 635 5.93 39.89 65.85
N PHE A 636 5.62 41.06 65.27
CA PHE A 636 5.93 42.36 65.85
C PHE A 636 4.71 43.07 66.49
N LYS A 637 3.61 42.35 66.77
CA LYS A 637 2.37 42.92 67.32
C LYS A 637 2.56 43.68 68.64
N ASN A 638 3.53 43.29 69.46
CA ASN A 638 3.84 43.93 70.74
C ASN A 638 4.85 45.09 70.62
N TYR A 639 5.34 45.38 69.41
CA TYR A 639 6.33 46.41 69.10
C TYR A 639 5.82 47.42 68.04
N SER A 640 4.49 47.54 67.91
CA SER A 640 3.83 48.32 66.86
C SER A 640 4.14 49.82 66.89
N ASP A 641 4.60 50.35 68.03
CA ASP A 641 5.00 51.76 68.15
C ASP A 641 6.46 52.02 67.72
N SER A 642 7.27 50.96 67.54
CA SER A 642 8.69 51.04 67.15
C SER A 642 9.01 50.38 65.80
N VAL A 643 8.13 49.52 65.28
CA VAL A 643 8.34 48.79 64.02
C VAL A 643 7.22 49.08 63.03
N SER A 644 7.58 49.63 61.86
CA SER A 644 6.67 49.81 60.72
C SER A 644 6.92 48.74 59.67
N ILE A 645 5.86 48.07 59.21
CA ILE A 645 5.91 47.04 58.17
C ILE A 645 5.01 47.50 57.03
N LYS A 646 5.58 47.60 55.83
CA LYS A 646 4.87 48.03 54.62
C LYS A 646 5.03 46.97 53.53
N TRP A 647 3.91 46.49 53.00
CA TRP A 647 3.88 45.66 51.79
C TRP A 647 3.86 46.61 50.59
N GLU A 648 4.95 46.66 49.82
CA GLU A 648 5.12 47.65 48.75
C GLU A 648 4.31 47.31 47.50
N ASN A 649 3.94 46.03 47.32
CA ASN A 649 3.23 45.50 46.16
C ASN A 649 1.74 45.16 46.43
N GLU A 650 1.16 45.62 47.55
CA GLU A 650 -0.20 45.24 48.02
C GLU A 650 -1.31 45.51 46.97
N ASP A 651 -1.33 46.72 46.39
CA ASP A 651 -2.38 47.13 45.45
C ASP A 651 -1.99 46.96 43.96
N LYS A 652 -0.70 47.10 43.63
CA LYS A 652 -0.13 47.01 42.26
C LYS A 652 1.35 46.62 42.34
N ASP A 653 1.81 45.91 41.31
CA ASP A 653 3.21 45.49 41.16
C ASP A 653 4.14 46.73 41.08
N ALA A 654 4.88 47.02 42.14
CA ALA A 654 5.70 48.23 42.25
C ALA A 654 7.04 48.09 41.51
N ASN A 655 7.33 46.92 40.93
CA ASN A 655 8.57 46.61 40.20
C ASN A 655 9.84 46.93 41.00
N LEU A 656 9.75 46.75 42.32
CA LEU A 656 10.85 46.91 43.26
C LEU A 656 11.59 45.58 43.43
N PRO A 657 12.90 45.59 43.74
CA PRO A 657 13.69 44.38 43.95
C PRO A 657 13.46 43.73 45.34
N TYR A 658 12.31 43.97 45.96
CA TYR A 658 11.84 43.44 47.24
C TYR A 658 10.32 43.68 47.35
N ASP A 659 9.63 42.87 48.15
CA ASP A 659 8.17 42.91 48.28
C ASP A 659 7.70 43.64 49.55
N ILE A 660 8.42 43.43 50.66
CA ILE A 660 8.05 43.94 51.98
C ILE A 660 9.21 44.74 52.55
N LEU A 661 8.90 45.86 53.18
CA LEU A 661 9.86 46.73 53.84
C LEU A 661 9.54 46.84 55.33
N LEU A 662 10.50 46.47 56.17
CA LEU A 662 10.40 46.50 57.62
C LEU A 662 11.36 47.56 58.17
N ARG A 663 10.84 48.55 58.89
CA ARG A 663 11.67 49.58 59.54
C ARG A 663 11.49 49.51 61.05
N ASP A 664 12.59 49.34 61.75
CA ASP A 664 12.71 49.60 63.18
C ASP A 664 13.50 50.90 63.38
N ASN A 665 13.47 51.47 64.59
CA ASN A 665 14.13 52.72 64.99
C ASN A 665 15.65 52.76 64.75
N LYS A 666 16.27 51.64 64.36
CA LYS A 666 17.73 51.51 64.13
C LYS A 666 18.11 51.07 62.73
N GLN A 667 17.21 50.45 61.94
CA GLN A 667 17.54 49.88 60.64
C GLN A 667 16.32 49.61 59.76
N THR A 668 16.51 49.65 58.44
CA THR A 668 15.54 49.22 57.43
C THR A 668 15.98 47.87 56.87
N GLU A 669 15.07 46.91 56.88
CA GLU A 669 15.21 45.56 56.31
C GLU A 669 14.34 45.41 55.07
N PHE A 670 14.94 44.86 54.01
CA PHE A 670 14.33 44.60 52.72
C PHE A 670 14.01 43.11 52.60
N ILE A 671 12.76 42.78 52.32
CA ILE A 671 12.26 41.40 52.34
C ILE A 671 11.69 41.05 50.97
N GLU A 672 12.23 39.99 50.38
CA GLU A 672 11.77 39.39 49.13
C GLU A 672 11.08 38.05 49.44
N VAL A 673 9.93 37.78 48.81
CA VAL A 673 9.12 36.59 49.06
C VAL A 673 9.14 35.66 47.86
N GLN A 674 9.57 34.41 48.09
CA GLN A 674 9.68 33.39 47.05
C GLN A 674 8.71 32.25 47.34
N VAL A 675 7.80 31.98 46.41
CA VAL A 675 6.76 30.96 46.58
C VAL A 675 7.12 29.68 45.84
N THR A 676 7.02 28.54 46.52
CA THR A 676 7.32 27.22 45.95
C THR A 676 6.27 26.18 46.35
N GLU A 677 5.86 25.32 45.41
CA GLU A 677 4.81 24.30 45.66
C GLU A 677 5.30 23.08 46.44
N SER A 678 6.62 22.80 46.50
CA SER A 678 7.16 21.66 47.25
C SER A 678 8.58 21.90 47.78
N ASN A 679 8.94 21.23 48.87
CA ASN A 679 10.30 21.24 49.45
C ASN A 679 11.36 20.54 48.56
N GLY A 680 10.96 19.95 47.43
CA GLY A 680 11.83 19.20 46.53
C GLY A 680 12.61 20.06 45.53
N ASN A 681 12.27 21.35 45.37
CA ASN A 681 12.96 22.27 44.47
C ASN A 681 13.93 23.18 45.27
N PRO A 682 15.26 22.96 45.21
CA PRO A 682 16.21 23.80 45.93
C PRO A 682 16.41 25.18 45.28
N TYR A 683 15.97 25.40 44.04
CA TYR A 683 16.32 26.58 43.25
C TYR A 683 15.58 27.84 43.73
N LEU A 684 16.30 28.95 43.96
CA LEU A 684 15.73 30.30 44.09
C LEU A 684 15.71 31.00 42.73
N ASN A 685 14.60 31.60 42.33
CA ASN A 685 14.53 32.39 41.11
C ASN A 685 14.77 33.86 41.45
N LEU A 686 15.97 34.37 41.18
CA LEU A 686 16.31 35.77 41.45
C LEU A 686 16.53 36.53 40.14
N SER A 687 15.97 37.74 40.07
CA SER A 687 16.26 38.69 38.99
C SER A 687 17.59 39.38 39.22
N ILE A 688 18.17 39.95 38.17
CA ILE A 688 19.43 40.71 38.25
C ILE A 688 19.29 41.90 39.22
N ARG A 689 18.13 42.58 39.24
CA ARG A 689 17.87 43.71 40.15
C ARG A 689 17.82 43.28 41.62
N GLN A 690 17.22 42.14 41.92
CA GLN A 690 17.24 41.58 43.29
C GLN A 690 18.66 41.22 43.72
N ILE A 691 19.45 40.64 42.81
CA ILE A 691 20.86 40.33 43.07
C ILE A 691 21.64 41.63 43.37
N GLU A 692 21.48 42.67 42.56
CA GLU A 692 22.11 43.98 42.80
C GLU A 692 21.71 44.58 44.16
N GLU A 693 20.43 44.51 44.53
CA GLU A 693 19.95 45.04 45.82
C GLU A 693 20.47 44.22 47.01
N ILE A 694 20.61 42.90 46.87
CA ILE A 694 21.29 42.02 47.86
C ILE A 694 22.76 42.45 48.05
N PHE A 695 23.45 42.82 46.96
CA PHE A 695 24.84 43.31 47.04
C PHE A 695 24.92 44.71 47.67
N LYS A 696 23.89 45.54 47.51
CA LYS A 696 23.85 46.90 48.04
C LYS A 696 23.44 46.96 49.52
N HIS A 697 22.52 46.09 49.96
CA HIS A 697 21.99 46.02 51.32
C HIS A 697 22.42 44.74 52.03
N GLU A 698 23.73 44.48 52.02
CA GLU A 698 24.37 43.20 52.42
C GLU A 698 24.01 42.67 53.82
N GLN A 699 23.62 43.53 54.74
CA GLN A 699 23.36 43.18 56.14
C GLN A 699 21.87 43.17 56.50
N ASN A 700 21.01 43.70 55.62
CA ASN A 700 19.60 43.96 55.92
C ASN A 700 18.68 43.50 54.77
N TYR A 701 19.07 42.46 54.03
CA TYR A 701 18.25 41.88 52.95
C TYR A 701 17.97 40.41 53.24
N SER A 702 16.69 40.05 53.29
CA SER A 702 16.19 38.73 53.68
C SER A 702 15.28 38.16 52.60
N ILE A 703 15.39 36.85 52.35
CA ILE A 703 14.43 36.15 51.48
C ILE A 703 13.56 35.21 52.31
N TYR A 704 12.25 35.33 52.15
CA TYR A 704 11.27 34.49 52.80
C TYR A 704 10.74 33.50 51.77
N ARG A 705 11.06 32.21 51.94
CA ARG A 705 10.53 31.17 51.07
C ARG A 705 9.26 30.58 51.68
N VAL A 706 8.17 30.60 50.93
CA VAL A 706 6.86 30.09 51.35
C VAL A 706 6.57 28.78 50.60
N TYR A 707 6.36 27.71 51.36
CA TYR A 707 5.97 26.40 50.83
C TYR A 707 4.45 26.24 50.94
N LEU A 708 3.73 26.40 49.82
CA LEU A 708 2.26 26.42 49.85
C LEU A 708 1.63 25.07 50.18
N ALA A 709 2.25 23.95 49.80
CA ALA A 709 1.71 22.61 50.09
C ALA A 709 1.74 22.27 51.58
N GLU A 710 2.71 22.79 52.33
CA GLU A 710 2.91 22.49 53.76
C GLU A 710 2.60 23.68 54.66
N GLN A 711 2.30 24.84 54.08
CA GLN A 711 2.07 26.11 54.78
C GLN A 711 3.20 26.47 55.75
N ASN A 712 4.44 26.26 55.32
CA ASN A 712 5.64 26.57 56.08
C ASN A 712 6.35 27.78 55.48
N ILE A 713 6.88 28.65 56.35
CA ILE A 713 7.76 29.75 55.97
C ILE A 713 9.17 29.38 56.40
N GLU A 714 10.10 29.40 55.44
CA GLU A 714 11.53 29.29 55.69
C GLU A 714 12.18 30.67 55.47
N ILE A 715 12.88 31.15 56.49
CA ILE A 715 13.54 32.45 56.45
C ILE A 715 15.01 32.26 56.06
N LEU A 716 15.38 32.78 54.89
CA LEU A 716 16.73 32.81 54.35
C LEU A 716 17.30 34.22 54.54
N ASP A 717 17.77 34.49 55.76
CA ASP A 717 18.44 35.75 56.08
C ASP A 717 19.88 35.78 55.51
N ASN A 718 20.30 36.95 55.03
CA ASN A 718 21.61 37.27 54.49
C ASN A 718 22.16 36.21 53.51
N ILE A 719 21.53 36.11 52.34
CA ILE A 719 21.92 35.16 51.27
C ILE A 719 23.38 35.30 50.87
N ARG A 720 23.91 36.53 50.86
CA ARG A 720 25.30 36.81 50.53
C ARG A 720 26.27 36.07 51.44
N TRP A 721 26.01 36.03 52.75
CA TRP A 721 26.86 35.30 53.69
C TRP A 721 26.82 33.78 53.44
N ARG A 722 25.65 33.22 53.10
CA ARG A 722 25.51 31.79 52.77
C ARG A 722 26.23 31.43 51.47
N LEU A 723 26.16 32.29 50.44
CA LEU A 723 26.93 32.16 49.20
C LEU A 723 28.45 32.20 49.45
N LYS A 724 28.93 33.11 50.32
CA LYS A 724 30.36 33.22 50.69
C LYS A 724 30.88 32.02 51.49
N ARG A 725 30.05 31.37 52.31
CA ARG A 725 30.42 30.17 53.09
C ARG A 725 30.40 28.85 52.31
N ARG A 726 30.12 28.87 51.00
CA ARG A 726 29.90 27.66 50.17
C ARG A 726 28.80 26.73 50.72
N GLN A 727 27.84 27.26 51.47
CA GLN A 727 26.62 26.51 51.76
C GLN A 727 25.82 26.41 50.46
N ARG A 728 25.37 25.19 50.11
CA ARG A 728 24.72 24.90 48.81
C ARG A 728 23.40 25.66 48.69
N LEU A 729 23.44 26.83 48.07
CA LEU A 729 22.27 27.54 47.55
C LEU A 729 22.38 27.53 46.04
N THR A 730 21.38 26.97 45.37
CA THR A 730 21.31 26.93 43.92
C THR A 730 20.32 28.01 43.48
N CYS A 731 20.75 28.98 42.69
CA CYS A 731 19.90 30.06 42.19
C CYS A 731 19.78 29.99 40.67
N ARG A 732 18.59 30.26 40.13
CA ARG A 732 18.37 30.49 38.70
C ARG A 732 18.17 31.98 38.47
N ILE A 733 18.88 32.52 37.49
CA ILE A 733 18.68 33.91 37.09
C ILE A 733 17.46 33.96 36.17
N ALA A 734 16.41 34.64 36.60
CA ALA A 734 15.22 34.83 35.77
C ALA A 734 15.57 35.76 34.59
N LYS A 735 15.40 35.27 33.36
CA LYS A 735 15.68 36.02 32.14
C LYS A 735 14.43 36.80 31.74
N THR A 736 14.21 37.96 32.33
CA THR A 736 13.13 38.88 31.92
C THR A 736 13.64 40.32 31.80
N ASP A 737 13.25 40.92 30.68
CA ASP A 737 13.36 42.32 30.25
C ASP A 737 14.75 42.92 29.94
N LEU A 738 15.36 42.40 28.86
CA LEU A 738 16.26 43.18 28.01
C LEU A 738 15.49 43.75 26.80
N ALA A 739 14.61 44.72 27.06
CA ALA A 739 14.22 45.68 26.03
C ALA A 739 15.24 46.82 26.02
N VAL A 740 16.39 46.60 25.36
CA VAL A 740 17.31 47.69 25.00
C VAL A 740 17.33 47.80 23.49
N SER A 741 16.69 48.85 23.00
CA SER A 741 16.79 49.34 21.64
C SER A 741 18.25 49.65 21.29
N CYS A 742 18.87 48.83 20.44
CA CYS A 742 20.10 49.22 19.76
C CYS A 742 19.74 50.03 18.50
N PRO A 743 20.23 51.29 18.37
CA PRO A 743 20.14 51.99 17.11
C PRO A 743 21.13 51.39 16.11
N VAL A 744 20.62 51.07 14.92
CA VAL A 744 21.40 50.68 13.75
C VAL A 744 22.40 51.78 13.43
N SER A 745 23.70 51.47 13.50
CA SER A 745 24.73 52.28 12.83
C SER A 745 25.41 51.44 11.75
N SER A 746 24.92 51.58 10.53
CA SER A 746 25.65 51.24 9.33
C SER A 746 26.78 52.25 9.14
N LYS A 747 28.04 51.78 9.15
CA LYS A 747 29.12 52.46 8.44
C LYS A 747 30.20 51.46 8.02
N VAL A 748 30.05 51.04 6.78
CA VAL A 748 31.09 50.49 5.91
C VAL A 748 32.23 51.51 5.80
N MET A 749 33.47 51.09 6.02
CA MET A 749 34.63 51.62 5.30
C MET A 749 35.84 50.68 5.44
N LYS A 750 36.21 50.10 4.28
CA LYS A 750 37.48 49.51 3.84
C LYS A 750 38.25 48.57 4.76
#